data_AF-A0A970YSV0-F1
#
_entry.id   AF-A0A970YSV0-F1
#
_cell.length_a   1.000
_cell.length_b   1.000
_cell.length_c   1.000
_cell.angle_alpha   90.00
_cell.angle_beta   90.00
_cell.angle_gamma   90.00
#
_symmetry.space_group_name_H-M   'P 1'
#
loop_
_entity.id
_entity.type
_entity.pdbx_description
1 polymer ?
#
loop_
_entity_poly.entity_id
_entity_poly.type
_entity_poly.pdbx_seq_one_letter_code
_entity_poly.pdbx_strand_id
1 'polypeptide(L)'
;MRRFWAVPVLAFLVYFLSGVFPILMAYKDLASLAYYIEMSLHNMQPFFMGAHLLVPVITAVLLYRYLQNVSSVAVMHSMPFTRSKLFNSGFVSGLILITVPILLNGIILLLLSKPTYRQWGYAENLTISTVNVFSTGEILNWIGTSVLIVLVLFSVAVFTGIVTGNNLMHLLTSYFFIFLIPLLYAVFNFYFQEFLYGFDLSGNWMDICLSISPYTGVLQGGGYFGTIEVLYYIGTILIMLVVSAILYNKRKLERASDSLTFGFMKPILCYIIAFLGMTMLGFYFQVLGEEKLYMYAGFAAGTVIFFIIGQMIVTKSARIFNREGLRYFLVYVLVAVLFLVGLNADITGFEKRVPDPQKINSAGFEAYFNSVMWRSGNSRGEALLTTPENLEALTEFHRSILDNRERFEQAQGNQFTSSLQLEYDMKGLPDMNRRYIIDYGFWADSPEMKRIFESAEYKSKNSLYSVKADTYTRAYLYSEISSDRDMEIRDARLVEELVSCMEKDFRAMSYEDLVSLRPSYVSIEIQYTYTEEGVLGGTGNTGHMSFQVPLSGENTINWLKAQGYDFHLTADMVERIDIYAPRSEDDRYPESVAVQGTKDMDYRGSLPMMQIEDKVKIEKILQNYQTSSIDYNNSYEIRIQYKPIMDSSGATEYDTRSDYYIHGYLNQGLDFLN
;
A
#
# COMPACT_ATOMS: atom_id res chain seq x y z
N MET A 1 14.74 -1.41 44.31
CA MET A 1 14.37 -0.13 43.67
C MET A 1 15.38 1.01 43.88
N ARG A 2 15.96 1.23 45.08
CA ARG A 2 16.95 2.32 45.33
C ARG A 2 18.13 2.40 44.35
N ARG A 3 18.52 1.31 43.68
CA ARG A 3 19.63 1.30 42.71
C ARG A 3 19.23 1.74 41.29
N PHE A 4 17.94 1.72 40.96
CA PHE A 4 17.44 1.90 39.58
C PHE A 4 16.54 3.14 39.44
N TRP A 5 16.58 4.06 40.41
CA TRP A 5 15.71 5.24 40.46
C TRP A 5 15.88 6.18 39.26
N ALA A 6 17.07 6.21 38.64
CA ALA A 6 17.34 7.08 37.51
C ALA A 6 16.50 6.74 36.28
N VAL A 7 16.13 5.46 36.08
CA VAL A 7 15.36 5.01 34.91
C VAL A 7 13.96 5.64 34.86
N PRO A 8 13.10 5.49 35.89
CA PRO A 8 11.77 6.11 35.88
C PRO A 8 11.84 7.63 35.94
N VAL A 9 12.87 8.22 36.57
CA VAL A 9 13.04 9.68 36.59
C VAL A 9 13.36 10.21 35.19
N LEU A 10 14.29 9.58 34.47
CA LEU A 10 14.61 9.98 33.10
C LEU A 10 13.42 9.75 32.17
N ALA A 11 12.74 8.61 32.27
CA ALA A 11 11.51 8.36 31.52
C ALA A 11 10.45 9.43 31.81
N PHE A 12 10.24 9.78 33.08
CA PHE A 12 9.31 10.83 33.48
C PHE A 12 9.69 12.16 32.87
N LEU A 13 10.96 12.55 32.93
CA LEU A 13 11.47 13.79 32.36
C LEU A 13 11.30 13.84 30.84
N VAL A 14 11.50 12.72 30.14
CA VAL A 14 11.25 12.66 28.69
C VAL A 14 9.78 12.96 28.41
N TYR A 15 8.83 12.20 28.98
CA TYR A 15 7.40 12.45 28.77
C TYR A 15 6.97 13.85 29.22
N PHE A 16 7.53 14.33 30.33
CA PHE A 16 7.21 15.64 30.88
C PHE A 16 7.71 16.77 29.98
N LEU A 17 9.01 16.79 29.65
CA LEU A 17 9.62 17.86 28.88
C LEU A 17 9.16 17.88 27.41
N SER A 18 8.81 16.72 26.85
CA SER A 18 8.39 16.59 25.45
C SER A 18 6.88 16.47 25.23
N GLY A 19 6.06 16.58 26.27
CA GLY A 19 4.61 16.54 26.14
C GLY A 19 3.94 17.51 27.09
N VAL A 20 4.07 17.27 28.39
CA VAL A 20 3.41 18.07 29.44
C VAL A 20 3.91 19.52 29.47
N PHE A 21 5.22 19.73 29.39
CA PHE A 21 5.84 21.05 29.54
C PHE A 21 5.47 22.02 28.41
N PRO A 22 5.48 21.65 27.12
CA PRO A 22 4.94 22.49 26.06
C PRO A 22 3.48 22.89 26.28
N ILE A 23 2.64 21.96 26.73
CA ILE A 23 1.23 22.22 27.06
C ILE A 23 1.10 23.23 28.21
N LEU A 24 1.93 23.09 29.25
CA LEU A 24 1.99 24.04 30.36
C LEU A 24 2.42 25.43 29.89
N MET A 25 3.43 25.53 29.03
CA MET A 25 3.94 26.81 28.52
C MET A 25 2.93 27.53 27.63
N ALA A 26 2.17 26.78 26.83
CA ALA A 26 1.12 27.29 25.95
C ALA A 26 -0.27 27.29 26.60
N TYR A 27 -0.39 27.05 27.92
CA TYR A 27 -1.68 26.75 28.55
C TYR A 27 -2.76 27.81 28.33
N LYS A 28 -2.38 29.08 28.15
CA LYS A 28 -3.34 30.16 27.85
C LYS A 28 -4.00 30.00 26.48
N ASP A 29 -3.26 29.54 25.48
CA ASP A 29 -3.70 29.37 24.09
C ASP A 29 -3.29 27.99 23.54
N LEU A 30 -4.05 26.97 23.93
CA LEU A 30 -3.80 25.59 23.50
C LEU A 30 -4.22 25.32 22.05
N ALA A 31 -5.00 26.21 21.42
CA ALA A 31 -5.47 26.00 20.05
C ALA A 31 -4.29 25.93 19.07
N SER A 32 -3.29 26.79 19.27
CA SER A 32 -2.03 26.78 18.51
C SER A 32 -1.23 25.47 18.66
N LEU A 33 -1.43 24.73 19.76
CA LEU A 33 -0.74 23.49 20.08
C LEU A 33 -1.60 22.24 19.82
N ALA A 34 -2.82 22.39 19.30
CA ALA A 34 -3.77 21.28 19.15
C ALA A 34 -3.19 20.08 18.38
N TYR A 35 -2.52 20.33 17.25
CA TYR A 35 -1.86 19.29 16.45
C TYR A 35 -0.78 18.54 17.25
N TYR A 36 0.02 19.27 18.03
CA TYR A 36 1.09 18.69 18.83
C TYR A 36 0.57 17.88 20.02
N ILE A 37 -0.52 18.35 20.67
CA ILE A 37 -1.20 17.62 21.74
C ILE A 37 -1.70 16.29 21.20
N GLU A 38 -2.38 16.31 20.06
CA GLU A 38 -2.91 15.09 19.43
C GLU A 38 -1.80 14.12 19.05
N MET A 39 -0.75 14.60 18.37
CA MET A 39 0.43 13.79 18.04
C MET A 39 1.07 13.15 19.30
N SER A 40 1.05 13.86 20.43
CA SER A 40 1.56 13.34 21.71
C SER A 40 0.64 12.27 22.30
N LEU A 41 -0.68 12.50 22.34
CA LEU A 41 -1.67 11.57 22.87
C LEU A 41 -1.87 10.33 21.98
N HIS A 42 -1.56 10.44 20.68
CA HIS A 42 -1.58 9.30 19.75
C HIS A 42 -0.24 8.55 19.68
N ASN A 43 0.71 8.82 20.58
CA ASN A 43 2.05 8.21 20.61
C ASN A 43 2.90 8.42 19.35
N MET A 44 2.59 9.42 18.53
CA MET A 44 3.33 9.75 17.31
C MET A 44 4.45 10.78 17.54
N GLN A 45 4.52 11.34 18.75
CA GLN A 45 5.58 12.27 19.14
C GLN A 45 6.92 11.51 19.25
N PRO A 46 7.99 11.93 18.54
CA PRO A 46 9.23 11.15 18.45
C PRO A 46 9.94 10.83 19.78
N PHE A 47 9.85 11.69 20.79
CA PHE A 47 10.47 11.44 22.10
C PHE A 47 9.68 10.42 22.92
N PHE A 48 8.35 10.43 22.80
CA PHE A 48 7.47 9.40 23.35
C PHE A 48 7.84 8.07 22.70
N MET A 49 7.81 7.99 21.36
CA MET A 49 8.22 6.77 20.63
C MET A 49 9.61 6.27 21.05
N GLY A 50 10.57 7.19 21.21
CA GLY A 50 11.90 6.84 21.73
C GLY A 50 11.85 6.27 23.15
N ALA A 51 11.06 6.87 24.05
CA ALA A 51 10.89 6.38 25.42
C ALA A 51 10.20 5.01 25.46
N HIS A 52 9.11 4.81 24.70
CA HIS A 52 8.41 3.53 24.61
C HIS A 52 9.31 2.40 24.11
N LEU A 53 10.27 2.70 23.23
CA LEU A 53 11.22 1.70 22.72
C LEU A 53 12.38 1.44 23.69
N LEU A 54 13.01 2.50 24.21
CA LEU A 54 14.28 2.40 24.95
C LEU A 54 14.08 2.03 26.42
N VAL A 55 13.11 2.64 27.11
CA VAL A 55 12.90 2.49 28.55
C VAL A 55 12.64 1.03 28.95
N PRO A 56 11.71 0.27 28.32
CA PRO A 56 11.48 -1.12 28.72
C PRO A 56 12.69 -2.01 28.51
N VAL A 57 13.43 -1.84 27.40
CA VAL A 57 14.62 -2.64 27.11
C VAL A 57 15.74 -2.33 28.11
N ILE A 58 16.06 -1.05 28.34
CA ILE A 58 17.08 -0.64 29.30
C ILE A 58 16.72 -1.12 30.72
N THR A 59 15.44 -1.02 31.09
CA THR A 59 14.94 -1.51 32.39
C THR A 59 15.18 -3.00 32.55
N ALA A 60 14.82 -3.81 31.54
CA ALA A 60 15.06 -5.25 31.57
C ALA A 60 16.56 -5.57 31.67
N VAL A 61 17.41 -4.93 30.86
CA VAL A 61 18.88 -5.11 30.90
C VAL A 61 19.44 -4.81 32.29
N LEU A 62 19.01 -3.71 32.92
CA LEU A 62 19.50 -3.33 34.25
C LEU A 62 19.01 -4.28 35.36
N LEU A 63 17.74 -4.69 35.33
CA LEU A 63 17.16 -5.57 36.33
C LEU A 63 17.73 -6.99 36.27
N TYR A 64 17.96 -7.51 35.08
CA TYR A 64 18.46 -8.87 34.88
C TYR A 64 19.98 -8.93 34.68
N ARG A 65 20.69 -7.79 34.77
CA ARG A 65 22.17 -7.71 34.71
C ARG A 65 22.86 -8.68 35.67
N TYR A 66 22.28 -8.96 36.83
CA TYR A 66 22.88 -9.89 37.79
C TYR A 66 23.00 -11.31 37.23
N LEU A 67 22.13 -11.72 36.28
CA LEU A 67 22.20 -13.01 35.60
C LEU A 67 23.39 -13.11 34.62
N GLN A 68 23.91 -11.96 34.22
CA GLN A 68 24.89 -11.81 33.16
C GLN A 68 26.34 -11.81 33.65
N ASN A 69 26.55 -11.91 34.97
CA ASN A 69 27.87 -11.90 35.58
C ASN A 69 27.98 -13.01 36.64
N VAL A 70 28.96 -13.90 36.49
CA VAL A 70 29.17 -15.08 37.34
C VAL A 70 29.18 -14.74 38.83
N SER A 71 29.90 -13.68 39.23
CA SER A 71 30.01 -13.28 40.65
C SER A 71 28.67 -12.77 41.20
N SER A 72 27.90 -12.05 40.38
CA SER A 72 26.58 -11.53 40.78
C SER A 72 25.55 -12.66 40.91
N VAL A 73 25.60 -13.64 39.99
CA VAL A 73 24.76 -14.84 40.05
C VAL A 73 25.03 -15.64 41.32
N ALA A 74 26.30 -15.90 41.64
CA ALA A 74 26.67 -16.68 42.82
C ALA A 74 26.15 -16.05 44.12
N VAL A 75 26.33 -14.73 44.28
CA VAL A 75 25.86 -14.00 45.47
C VAL A 75 24.33 -13.99 45.57
N MET A 76 23.62 -13.74 44.46
CA MET A 76 22.15 -13.68 44.47
C MET A 76 21.52 -15.04 44.76
N HIS A 77 22.10 -16.12 44.23
CA HIS A 77 21.57 -17.47 44.42
C HIS A 77 22.08 -18.18 45.68
N SER A 78 23.01 -17.58 46.44
CA SER A 78 23.38 -18.05 47.79
C SER A 78 22.44 -17.51 48.89
N MET A 79 21.62 -16.50 48.58
CA MET A 79 20.62 -15.98 49.50
C MET A 79 19.42 -16.94 49.62
N PRO A 80 18.65 -16.92 50.73
CA PRO A 80 17.51 -17.82 50.96
C PRO A 80 16.25 -17.43 50.14
N PHE A 81 16.43 -17.08 48.87
CA PHE A 81 15.36 -16.74 47.93
C PHE A 81 15.24 -17.80 46.85
N THR A 82 13.99 -18.18 46.52
CA THR A 82 13.74 -19.10 45.40
C THR A 82 13.93 -18.38 44.07
N ARG A 83 14.24 -19.15 43.03
CA ARG A 83 14.34 -18.66 41.65
C ARG A 83 13.07 -17.91 41.23
N SER A 84 11.89 -18.47 41.50
CA SER A 84 10.61 -17.82 41.21
C SER A 84 10.43 -16.49 41.94
N LYS A 85 10.87 -16.37 43.20
CA LYS A 85 10.82 -15.08 43.94
C LYS A 85 11.74 -14.05 43.28
N LEU A 86 12.95 -14.43 42.88
CA LEU A 86 13.89 -13.53 42.19
C LEU A 86 13.35 -13.06 40.82
N PHE A 87 12.78 -13.98 40.03
CA PHE A 87 12.14 -13.63 38.77
C PHE A 87 10.94 -12.70 38.96
N ASN A 88 9.98 -13.07 39.82
CA ASN A 88 8.76 -12.29 40.05
C ASN A 88 9.06 -10.89 40.62
N SER A 89 9.99 -10.80 41.57
CA SER A 89 10.39 -9.50 42.13
C SER A 89 11.08 -8.60 41.11
N GLY A 90 11.91 -9.16 40.23
CA GLY A 90 12.52 -8.46 39.11
C GLY A 90 11.46 -7.97 38.11
N PHE A 91 10.56 -8.85 37.70
CA PHE A 91 9.48 -8.53 36.77
C PHE A 91 8.56 -7.43 37.30
N VAL A 92 8.01 -7.59 38.52
CA VAL A 92 7.13 -6.59 39.15
C VAL A 92 7.86 -5.26 39.36
N SER A 93 9.14 -5.28 39.74
CA SER A 93 9.93 -4.04 39.83
C SER A 93 9.99 -3.35 38.47
N GLY A 94 10.23 -4.09 37.39
CA GLY A 94 10.25 -3.53 36.03
C GLY A 94 8.91 -2.93 35.62
N LEU A 95 7.80 -3.62 35.88
CA LEU A 95 6.45 -3.09 35.64
C LEU A 95 6.27 -1.71 36.28
N ILE A 96 6.67 -1.56 37.54
CA ILE A 96 6.57 -0.28 38.26
C ILE A 96 7.46 0.78 37.61
N LEU A 97 8.72 0.44 37.32
CA LEU A 97 9.69 1.40 36.77
C LEU A 97 9.29 1.93 35.38
N ILE A 98 8.63 1.12 34.55
CA ILE A 98 8.23 1.53 33.20
C ILE A 98 6.84 2.19 33.14
N THR A 99 5.91 1.80 34.02
CA THR A 99 4.53 2.33 33.97
C THR A 99 4.33 3.60 34.80
N VAL A 100 4.98 3.72 35.96
CA VAL A 100 4.80 4.90 36.84
C VAL A 100 5.09 6.23 36.12
N PRO A 101 6.16 6.39 35.30
CA PRO A 101 6.39 7.63 34.56
C PRO A 101 5.25 8.03 33.63
N ILE A 102 4.64 7.06 32.95
CA ILE A 102 3.49 7.27 32.05
C ILE A 102 2.27 7.68 32.88
N LEU A 103 1.97 6.96 33.95
CA LEU A 103 0.84 7.24 34.82
C LEU A 103 0.92 8.63 35.46
N LEU A 104 2.11 9.04 35.94
CA LEU A 104 2.29 10.36 36.54
C LEU A 104 2.12 11.48 35.52
N ASN A 105 2.68 11.34 34.31
CA ASN A 105 2.46 12.32 33.24
C ASN A 105 0.99 12.34 32.79
N GLY A 106 0.35 11.17 32.71
CA GLY A 106 -1.07 11.06 32.41
C GLY A 106 -1.96 11.76 33.43
N ILE A 107 -1.67 11.61 34.73
CA ILE A 107 -2.36 12.33 35.80
C ILE A 107 -2.17 13.85 35.64
N ILE A 108 -0.95 14.32 35.33
CA ILE A 108 -0.72 15.75 35.11
C ILE A 108 -1.52 16.24 33.89
N LEU A 109 -1.52 15.49 32.78
CA LEU A 109 -2.32 15.83 31.60
C LEU A 109 -3.82 15.86 31.92
N LEU A 110 -4.33 14.92 32.72
CA LEU A 110 -5.73 14.92 33.18
C LEU A 110 -6.07 16.18 33.99
N LEU A 111 -5.14 16.65 34.84
CA LEU A 111 -5.31 17.87 35.62
C LEU A 111 -5.25 19.15 34.76
N LEU A 112 -4.55 19.09 33.61
CA LEU A 112 -4.43 20.20 32.66
C LEU A 112 -5.49 20.15 31.55
N SER A 113 -6.25 19.06 31.42
CA SER A 113 -7.19 18.87 30.33
C SER A 113 -8.23 20.00 30.29
N LYS A 114 -8.34 20.66 29.14
CA LYS A 114 -9.43 21.60 28.81
C LYS A 114 -9.79 21.46 27.33
N PRO A 115 -11.04 21.78 26.93
CA PRO A 115 -11.48 21.67 25.55
C PRO A 115 -10.52 22.38 24.60
N THR A 116 -9.91 21.61 23.71
CA THR A 116 -8.93 22.09 22.75
C THR A 116 -9.30 21.51 21.38
N TYR A 117 -9.41 22.37 20.38
CA TYR A 117 -9.88 22.01 19.05
C TYR A 117 -8.84 22.44 18.02
N ARG A 118 -8.64 21.61 16.99
CA ARG A 118 -7.81 22.01 15.85
C ARG A 118 -8.43 23.21 15.14
N GLN A 119 -7.56 24.09 14.66
CA GLN A 119 -7.93 25.24 13.85
C GLN A 119 -7.08 25.23 12.58
N TRP A 120 -7.71 25.39 11.42
CA TRP A 120 -7.01 25.52 10.15
C TRP A 120 -7.72 26.54 9.25
N GLY A 121 -6.96 27.16 8.33
CA GLY A 121 -7.42 28.28 7.51
C GLY A 121 -6.84 29.63 7.96
N TYR A 122 -7.06 30.67 7.16
CA TYR A 122 -6.59 32.03 7.42
C TYR A 122 -7.77 33.01 7.53
N ALA A 123 -7.72 33.90 8.51
CA ALA A 123 -8.66 35.01 8.71
C ALA A 123 -10.15 34.61 8.64
N GLU A 124 -10.85 35.00 7.58
CA GLU A 124 -12.31 34.84 7.44
C GLU A 124 -12.76 33.39 7.16
N ASN A 125 -11.83 32.49 6.81
CA ASN A 125 -12.09 31.08 6.51
C ASN A 125 -11.58 30.13 7.63
N LEU A 126 -11.52 30.59 8.88
CA LEU A 126 -11.07 29.78 10.01
C LEU A 126 -12.06 28.63 10.28
N THR A 127 -11.61 27.41 10.03
CA THR A 127 -12.37 26.19 10.33
C THR A 127 -11.90 25.64 11.67
N ILE A 128 -12.85 25.36 12.57
CA ILE A 128 -12.58 24.78 13.90
C ILE A 128 -13.09 23.34 13.89
N SER A 129 -12.24 22.40 14.27
CA SER A 129 -12.62 21.00 14.43
C SER A 129 -13.68 20.84 15.52
N THR A 130 -14.62 19.91 15.32
CA THR A 130 -15.59 19.49 16.34
C THR A 130 -14.98 18.50 17.34
N VAL A 131 -13.81 17.94 17.04
CA VAL A 131 -13.16 16.92 17.86
C VAL A 131 -12.25 17.58 18.90
N ASN A 132 -12.52 17.28 20.17
CA ASN A 132 -11.69 17.74 21.29
C ASN A 132 -10.43 16.86 21.42
N VAL A 133 -9.30 17.38 20.95
CA VAL A 133 -8.03 16.66 20.90
C VAL A 133 -7.36 16.50 22.27
N PHE A 134 -7.83 17.24 23.29
CA PHE A 134 -7.31 17.16 24.65
C PHE A 134 -8.36 16.65 25.64
N SER A 135 -9.26 15.78 25.17
CA SER A 135 -10.30 15.19 26.01
C SER A 135 -9.75 14.19 27.03
N THR A 136 -10.52 13.92 28.08
CA THR A 136 -10.22 12.84 29.03
C THR A 136 -10.11 11.48 28.34
N GLY A 137 -10.92 11.24 27.30
CA GLY A 137 -10.86 10.00 26.52
C GLY A 137 -9.52 9.82 25.82
N GLU A 138 -9.00 10.87 25.19
CA GLU A 138 -7.70 10.86 24.50
C GLU A 138 -6.54 10.60 25.47
N ILE A 139 -6.58 11.21 26.65
CA ILE A 139 -5.53 11.02 27.66
C ILE A 139 -5.57 9.59 28.23
N LEU A 140 -6.77 9.05 28.50
CA LEU A 140 -6.92 7.66 28.97
C LEU A 140 -6.52 6.65 27.89
N ASN A 141 -6.84 6.93 26.62
CA ASN A 141 -6.36 6.15 25.49
C ASN A 141 -4.82 6.14 25.47
N TRP A 142 -4.20 7.32 25.48
CA TRP A 142 -2.75 7.46 25.49
C TRP A 142 -2.10 6.65 26.62
N ILE A 143 -2.63 6.74 27.85
CA ILE A 143 -2.13 5.96 28.99
C ILE A 143 -2.24 4.46 28.69
N GLY A 144 -3.40 4.00 28.25
CA GLY A 144 -3.67 2.59 27.97
C GLY A 144 -2.76 2.02 26.89
N THR A 145 -2.69 2.68 25.73
CA THR A 145 -1.87 2.27 24.59
C THR A 145 -0.38 2.35 24.92
N SER A 146 0.07 3.43 25.59
CA SER A 146 1.45 3.57 26.07
C SER A 146 1.87 2.44 27.00
N VAL A 147 1.04 2.13 28.00
CA VAL A 147 1.30 1.06 28.96
C VAL A 147 1.37 -0.27 28.23
N LEU A 148 0.44 -0.55 27.32
CA LEU A 148 0.43 -1.81 26.56
C LEU A 148 1.71 -1.96 25.72
N ILE A 149 2.14 -0.91 25.01
CA ILE A 149 3.38 -0.91 24.23
C ILE A 149 4.58 -1.26 25.11
N VAL A 150 4.80 -0.52 26.21
CA VAL A 150 5.98 -0.76 27.05
C VAL A 150 5.94 -2.12 27.73
N LEU A 151 4.76 -2.66 28.05
CA LEU A 151 4.60 -3.98 28.66
C LEU A 151 4.97 -5.10 27.69
N VAL A 152 4.52 -5.04 26.44
CA VAL A 152 4.89 -6.03 25.41
C VAL A 152 6.40 -6.01 25.19
N LEU A 153 6.97 -4.83 24.93
CA LEU A 153 8.41 -4.67 24.69
C LEU A 153 9.24 -5.10 25.90
N PHE A 154 8.79 -4.79 27.12
CA PHE A 154 9.44 -5.25 28.35
C PHE A 154 9.38 -6.77 28.47
N SER A 155 8.24 -7.41 28.21
CA SER A 155 8.10 -8.87 28.31
C SER A 155 9.05 -9.61 27.36
N VAL A 156 9.21 -9.12 26.13
CA VAL A 156 10.18 -9.63 25.15
C VAL A 156 11.61 -9.39 25.66
N ALA A 157 11.92 -8.20 26.16
CA ALA A 157 13.24 -7.89 26.71
C ALA A 157 13.58 -8.73 27.96
N VAL A 158 12.59 -9.13 28.77
CA VAL A 158 12.81 -10.07 29.89
C VAL A 158 13.15 -11.46 29.37
N PHE A 159 12.41 -11.95 28.37
CA PHE A 159 12.68 -13.22 27.72
C PHE A 159 14.12 -13.28 27.17
N THR A 160 14.54 -12.26 26.41
CA THR A 160 15.88 -12.20 25.84
C THR A 160 16.96 -12.14 26.92
N GLY A 161 16.70 -11.48 28.05
CA GLY A 161 17.61 -11.45 29.21
C GLY A 161 17.84 -12.82 29.84
N ILE A 162 16.83 -13.69 29.78
CA ILE A 162 16.91 -15.04 30.34
C ILE A 162 17.72 -15.96 29.43
N VAL A 163 17.58 -15.82 28.12
CA VAL A 163 18.27 -16.66 27.13
C VAL A 163 19.68 -16.17 26.77
N THR A 164 20.03 -14.94 27.10
CA THR A 164 21.36 -14.37 26.89
C THR A 164 22.22 -14.45 28.15
N GLY A 165 23.54 -14.50 27.97
CA GLY A 165 24.51 -14.61 29.07
C GLY A 165 25.34 -13.36 29.35
N ASN A 166 25.15 -12.27 28.58
CA ASN A 166 25.84 -10.99 28.78
C ASN A 166 24.96 -9.80 28.38
N ASN A 167 25.24 -8.61 28.92
CA ASN A 167 24.41 -7.41 28.72
C ASN A 167 24.33 -6.95 27.24
N LEU A 168 25.43 -7.05 26.49
CA LEU A 168 25.44 -6.64 25.09
C LEU A 168 24.50 -7.53 24.26
N MET A 169 24.62 -8.86 24.42
CA MET A 169 23.71 -9.80 23.78
C MET A 169 22.27 -9.61 24.24
N HIS A 170 22.03 -9.32 25.52
CA HIS A 170 20.70 -9.01 26.03
C HIS A 170 20.10 -7.81 25.29
N LEU A 171 20.84 -6.71 25.17
CA LEU A 171 20.40 -5.51 24.44
C LEU A 171 20.10 -5.80 22.97
N LEU A 172 21.07 -6.35 22.22
CA LEU A 172 20.94 -6.61 20.79
C LEU A 172 19.80 -7.59 20.49
N THR A 173 19.72 -8.67 21.27
CA THR A 173 18.68 -9.70 21.10
C THR A 173 17.30 -9.14 21.43
N SER A 174 17.18 -8.21 22.39
CA SER A 174 15.90 -7.56 22.71
C SER A 174 15.32 -6.82 21.50
N TYR A 175 16.10 -5.93 20.89
CA TYR A 175 15.64 -5.21 19.70
C TYR A 175 15.39 -6.14 18.53
N PHE A 176 16.27 -7.14 18.33
CA PHE A 176 16.06 -8.14 17.29
C PHE A 176 14.71 -8.84 17.42
N PHE A 177 14.36 -9.36 18.61
CA PHE A 177 13.09 -10.06 18.82
C PHE A 177 11.85 -9.14 18.83
N ILE A 178 11.99 -7.86 19.20
CA ILE A 178 10.88 -6.89 19.13
C ILE A 178 10.40 -6.70 17.69
N PHE A 179 11.32 -6.70 16.72
CA PHE A 179 11.00 -6.47 15.29
C PHE A 179 11.02 -7.75 14.44
N LEU A 180 11.35 -8.91 15.03
CA LEU A 180 11.54 -10.15 14.27
C LEU A 180 10.28 -10.61 13.54
N ILE A 181 9.13 -10.65 14.21
CA ILE A 181 7.90 -11.19 13.61
C ILE A 181 7.36 -10.29 12.49
N PRO A 182 7.25 -8.95 12.65
CA PRO A 182 6.92 -8.05 11.54
C PRO A 182 7.88 -8.21 10.36
N LEU A 183 9.19 -8.28 10.64
CA LEU A 183 10.21 -8.44 9.59
C LEU A 183 10.06 -9.77 8.83
N LEU A 184 9.84 -10.89 9.54
CA LEU A 184 9.59 -12.17 8.90
C LEU A 184 8.31 -12.17 8.07
N TYR A 185 7.24 -11.57 8.57
CA TYR A 185 5.99 -11.44 7.83
C TYR A 185 6.18 -10.66 6.51
N ALA A 186 6.86 -9.52 6.55
CA ALA A 186 7.20 -8.76 5.36
C ALA A 186 8.06 -9.57 4.38
N VAL A 187 9.09 -10.24 4.88
CA VAL A 187 9.98 -11.10 4.07
C VAL A 187 9.20 -12.23 3.38
N PHE A 188 8.30 -12.92 4.08
CA PHE A 188 7.49 -13.98 3.47
C PHE A 188 6.58 -13.43 2.36
N ASN A 189 5.98 -12.26 2.56
CA ASN A 189 5.17 -11.59 1.54
C ASN A 189 5.99 -11.27 0.28
N PHE A 190 7.23 -10.79 0.41
CA PHE A 190 8.12 -10.58 -0.74
C PHE A 190 8.51 -11.89 -1.44
N TYR A 191 8.77 -12.97 -0.69
CA TYR A 191 8.98 -14.28 -1.32
C TYR A 191 7.75 -14.76 -2.08
N PHE A 192 6.55 -14.57 -1.53
CA PHE A 192 5.32 -14.98 -2.22
C PHE A 192 5.07 -14.16 -3.48
N GLN A 193 5.31 -12.85 -3.45
CA GLN A 193 5.23 -11.99 -4.64
C GLN A 193 6.23 -12.41 -5.72
N GLU A 194 7.47 -12.75 -5.35
CA GLU A 194 8.52 -13.11 -6.31
C GLU A 194 8.30 -14.50 -6.92
N PHE A 195 7.85 -15.47 -6.12
CA PHE A 195 7.83 -16.87 -6.54
C PHE A 195 6.46 -17.44 -6.88
N LEU A 196 5.36 -16.83 -6.42
CA LEU A 196 4.01 -17.35 -6.66
C LEU A 196 3.27 -16.47 -7.67
N TYR A 197 3.05 -17.01 -8.86
CA TYR A 197 2.29 -16.34 -9.91
C TYR A 197 0.84 -16.08 -9.46
N GLY A 198 0.39 -14.84 -9.58
CA GLY A 198 -0.94 -14.41 -9.14
C GLY A 198 -1.03 -13.93 -7.69
N PHE A 199 0.08 -13.89 -6.94
CA PHE A 199 0.08 -13.43 -5.55
C PHE A 199 -0.18 -11.92 -5.46
N ASP A 200 -1.13 -11.52 -4.60
CA ASP A 200 -1.58 -10.14 -4.47
C ASP A 200 -1.03 -9.48 -3.19
N LEU A 201 -0.34 -8.35 -3.37
CA LEU A 201 0.18 -7.49 -2.29
C LEU A 201 -0.49 -6.11 -2.23
N SER A 202 -1.64 -5.93 -2.88
CA SER A 202 -2.41 -4.67 -2.75
C SER A 202 -3.32 -4.60 -1.55
N GLY A 203 -3.62 -5.76 -0.96
CA GLY A 203 -4.41 -5.83 0.27
C GLY A 203 -3.73 -5.16 1.46
N ASN A 204 -4.37 -5.29 2.62
CA ASN A 204 -3.94 -4.72 3.90
C ASN A 204 -2.71 -5.41 4.53
N TRP A 205 -1.81 -6.02 3.73
CA TRP A 205 -0.68 -6.77 4.27
C TRP A 205 0.25 -5.86 5.08
N MET A 206 0.45 -4.61 4.66
CA MET A 206 1.27 -3.64 5.40
C MET A 206 0.63 -3.30 6.75
N ASP A 207 -0.68 -3.09 6.77
CA ASP A 207 -1.45 -2.82 7.98
C ASP A 207 -1.30 -3.97 8.97
N ILE A 208 -1.49 -5.21 8.51
CA ILE A 208 -1.28 -6.43 9.30
C ILE A 208 0.17 -6.48 9.80
N CYS A 209 1.15 -6.22 8.93
CA CYS A 209 2.57 -6.24 9.28
C CYS A 209 2.89 -5.27 10.43
N LEU A 210 2.36 -4.04 10.35
CA LEU A 210 2.56 -3.02 11.37
C LEU A 210 1.82 -3.37 12.67
N SER A 211 0.61 -3.92 12.59
CA SER A 211 -0.19 -4.36 13.75
C SER A 211 0.36 -5.59 14.50
N ILE A 212 1.37 -6.29 13.98
CA ILE A 212 1.99 -7.42 14.71
C ILE A 212 2.71 -6.96 15.99
N SER A 213 3.29 -5.76 15.98
CA SER A 213 3.97 -5.18 17.15
C SER A 213 3.23 -3.91 17.58
N PRO A 214 2.89 -3.74 18.87
CA PRO A 214 2.16 -2.55 19.31
C PRO A 214 2.98 -1.26 19.10
N TYR A 215 4.31 -1.38 19.00
CA TYR A 215 5.18 -0.24 18.72
C TYR A 215 4.97 0.35 17.32
N THR A 216 4.76 -0.50 16.32
CA THR A 216 4.49 -0.10 14.94
C THR A 216 2.99 0.04 14.68
N GLY A 217 2.17 -0.79 15.31
CA GLY A 217 0.72 -0.80 15.14
C GLY A 217 0.06 0.50 15.59
N VAL A 218 0.66 1.22 16.54
CA VAL A 218 0.12 2.52 16.99
C VAL A 218 0.19 3.58 15.89
N LEU A 219 1.13 3.45 14.95
CA LEU A 219 1.25 4.31 13.78
C LEU A 219 0.13 4.01 12.77
N GLN A 220 -0.16 2.73 12.55
CA GLN A 220 -1.22 2.26 11.67
C GLN A 220 -2.61 2.67 12.20
N GLY A 221 -2.87 2.41 13.48
CA GLY A 221 -4.16 2.69 14.12
C GLY A 221 -4.39 4.15 14.50
N GLY A 222 -3.49 5.07 14.11
CA GLY A 222 -3.60 6.50 14.43
C GLY A 222 -3.70 6.78 15.93
N GLY A 223 -2.95 6.05 16.75
CA GLY A 223 -2.99 6.16 18.21
C GLY A 223 -3.93 5.18 18.92
N TYR A 224 -4.81 4.49 18.20
CA TYR A 224 -5.80 3.58 18.78
C TYR A 224 -5.46 2.12 18.46
N PHE A 225 -5.88 1.22 19.35
CA PHE A 225 -5.85 -0.22 19.11
C PHE A 225 -7.26 -0.80 19.10
N GLY A 226 -7.54 -1.68 18.15
CA GLY A 226 -8.75 -2.48 18.11
C GLY A 226 -8.79 -3.50 19.26
N THR A 227 -9.98 -3.96 19.63
CA THR A 227 -10.15 -4.93 20.73
C THR A 227 -9.36 -6.23 20.50
N ILE A 228 -9.35 -6.73 19.26
CA ILE A 228 -8.60 -7.96 18.91
C ILE A 228 -7.10 -7.74 19.06
N GLU A 229 -6.58 -6.59 18.63
CA GLU A 229 -5.16 -6.24 18.78
C GLU A 229 -4.76 -6.17 20.26
N VAL A 230 -5.58 -5.52 21.10
CA VAL A 230 -5.35 -5.45 22.55
C VAL A 230 -5.29 -6.84 23.17
N LEU A 231 -6.23 -7.73 22.84
CA LEU A 231 -6.24 -9.11 23.33
C LEU A 231 -5.00 -9.90 22.87
N TYR A 232 -4.60 -9.72 21.62
CA TYR A 232 -3.38 -10.33 21.06
C TYR A 232 -2.12 -9.83 21.77
N TYR A 233 -1.99 -8.53 22.04
CA TYR A 233 -0.87 -7.96 22.78
C TYR A 233 -0.81 -8.43 24.23
N ILE A 234 -1.96 -8.51 24.91
CA ILE A 234 -2.06 -9.10 26.26
C ILE A 234 -1.65 -10.58 26.23
N GLY A 235 -2.13 -11.34 25.24
CA GLY A 235 -1.73 -12.73 25.04
C GLY A 235 -0.22 -12.87 24.85
N THR A 236 0.39 -11.98 24.07
CA THR A 236 1.85 -11.93 23.86
C THR A 236 2.61 -11.72 25.17
N ILE A 237 2.16 -10.78 26.02
CA ILE A 237 2.77 -10.55 27.35
C ILE A 237 2.71 -11.83 28.20
N LEU A 238 1.54 -12.48 28.25
CA LEU A 238 1.33 -13.69 29.06
C LEU A 238 2.20 -14.85 28.57
N ILE A 239 2.25 -15.08 27.25
CA ILE A 239 3.09 -16.12 26.64
C ILE A 239 4.56 -15.85 26.95
N MET A 240 5.04 -14.62 26.73
CA MET A 240 6.43 -14.25 27.01
C MET A 240 6.78 -14.40 28.48
N LEU A 241 5.88 -14.06 29.39
CA LEU A 241 6.07 -14.25 30.83
C LEU A 241 6.14 -15.74 31.21
N VAL A 242 5.24 -16.57 30.72
CA VAL A 242 5.22 -18.01 31.00
C VAL A 242 6.49 -18.68 30.47
N VAL A 243 6.86 -18.41 29.21
CA VAL A 243 8.08 -18.93 28.60
C VAL A 243 9.32 -18.47 29.37
N SER A 244 9.39 -17.19 29.71
CA SER A 244 10.45 -16.61 30.54
C SER A 244 10.58 -17.31 31.89
N ALA A 245 9.46 -17.49 32.61
CA ALA A 245 9.47 -18.14 33.92
C ALA A 245 9.95 -19.61 33.85
N ILE A 246 9.50 -20.36 32.82
CA ILE A 246 9.94 -21.75 32.59
C ILE A 246 11.44 -21.79 32.32
N LEU A 247 11.93 -20.95 31.41
CA LEU A 247 13.34 -20.91 31.04
C LEU A 247 14.21 -20.43 32.20
N TYR A 248 13.79 -19.42 32.95
CA TYR A 248 14.52 -18.91 34.12
C TYR A 248 14.76 -20.03 35.14
N ASN A 249 13.74 -20.85 35.40
CA ASN A 249 13.87 -21.99 36.33
C ASN A 249 14.83 -23.06 35.80
N LYS A 250 14.89 -23.28 34.49
CA LYS A 250 15.80 -24.22 33.82
C LYS A 250 17.20 -23.66 33.54
N ARG A 251 17.43 -22.35 33.76
CA ARG A 251 18.71 -21.69 33.46
C ARG A 251 19.81 -22.27 34.34
N LYS A 252 20.87 -22.73 33.69
CA LYS A 252 22.13 -23.13 34.32
C LYS A 252 22.90 -21.86 34.69
N LEU A 253 23.24 -21.73 35.97
CA LEU A 253 23.81 -20.50 36.53
C LEU A 253 25.29 -20.33 36.14
N GLU A 254 25.96 -21.44 35.87
CA GLU A 254 27.35 -21.52 35.41
C GLU A 254 27.59 -20.96 33.99
N ARG A 255 26.51 -20.72 33.22
CA ARG A 255 26.58 -20.18 31.85
C ARG A 255 26.51 -18.65 31.78
N ALA A 256 26.73 -17.97 32.90
CA ALA A 256 26.87 -16.52 32.89
C ALA A 256 28.16 -16.13 32.13
N SER A 257 28.08 -15.09 31.28
CA SER A 257 29.10 -14.64 30.32
C SER A 257 29.09 -15.33 28.95
N ASP A 258 28.34 -16.41 28.75
CA ASP A 258 28.10 -16.98 27.42
C ASP A 258 27.33 -15.97 26.52
N SER A 259 27.37 -16.15 25.20
CA SER A 259 26.45 -15.39 24.32
C SER A 259 25.01 -15.80 24.59
N LEU A 260 24.76 -17.11 24.63
CA LEU A 260 23.44 -17.71 24.86
C LEU A 260 23.54 -18.78 25.95
N THR A 261 22.58 -18.77 26.87
CA THR A 261 22.57 -19.67 28.02
C THR A 261 21.97 -21.04 27.68
N PHE A 262 21.13 -21.12 26.65
CA PHE A 262 20.52 -22.35 26.18
C PHE A 262 21.13 -22.81 24.84
N GLY A 263 21.48 -24.10 24.76
CA GLY A 263 22.11 -24.66 23.56
C GLY A 263 21.21 -24.63 22.33
N PHE A 264 19.89 -24.83 22.51
CA PHE A 264 18.93 -24.84 21.41
C PHE A 264 18.75 -23.46 20.74
N MET A 265 19.05 -22.37 21.46
CA MET A 265 18.96 -21.01 20.90
C MET A 265 20.07 -20.72 19.89
N LYS A 266 21.19 -21.47 19.94
CA LYS A 266 22.32 -21.28 19.03
C LYS A 266 21.90 -21.51 17.57
N PRO A 267 21.40 -22.70 17.17
CA PRO A 267 20.97 -22.91 15.78
C PRO A 267 19.79 -22.01 15.39
N ILE A 268 18.85 -21.73 16.29
CA ILE A 268 17.70 -20.85 15.99
C ILE A 268 18.18 -19.46 15.56
N LEU A 269 19.03 -18.80 16.35
CA LEU A 269 19.53 -17.48 16.01
C LEU A 269 20.41 -17.49 14.76
N CYS A 270 21.26 -18.51 14.58
CA CYS A 270 22.04 -18.65 13.36
C CYS A 270 21.15 -18.79 12.12
N TYR A 271 20.08 -19.58 12.19
CA TYR A 271 19.18 -19.80 11.05
C TYR A 271 18.36 -18.56 10.71
N ILE A 272 17.87 -17.82 11.71
CA ILE A 272 17.15 -16.58 11.44
C ILE A 272 18.07 -15.53 10.83
N ILE A 273 19.29 -15.35 11.37
CA ILE A 273 20.27 -14.40 10.81
C ILE A 273 20.66 -14.81 9.39
N ALA A 274 20.90 -16.11 9.15
CA ALA A 274 21.21 -16.61 7.82
C ALA A 274 20.03 -16.41 6.85
N PHE A 275 18.79 -16.62 7.29
CA PHE A 275 17.58 -16.41 6.47
C PHE A 275 17.39 -14.95 6.09
N LEU A 276 17.49 -14.04 7.06
CA LEU A 276 17.40 -12.61 6.79
C LEU A 276 18.54 -12.12 5.90
N GLY A 277 19.77 -12.62 6.10
CA GLY A 277 20.92 -12.28 5.29
C GLY A 277 20.93 -12.84 3.88
N MET A 278 20.49 -14.10 3.72
CA MET A 278 20.18 -14.73 2.44
C MET A 278 19.17 -13.87 1.69
N THR A 279 18.04 -13.58 2.31
CA THR A 279 16.96 -12.76 1.73
C THR A 279 17.49 -11.38 1.30
N MET A 280 18.18 -10.67 2.20
CA MET A 280 18.71 -9.34 1.94
C MET A 280 19.65 -9.34 0.73
N LEU A 281 20.60 -10.27 0.65
CA LEU A 281 21.53 -10.31 -0.48
C LEU A 281 20.90 -10.85 -1.77
N GLY A 282 19.93 -11.76 -1.69
CA GLY A 282 19.21 -12.24 -2.86
C GLY A 282 18.44 -11.13 -3.58
N PHE A 283 17.56 -10.44 -2.85
CA PHE A 283 16.80 -9.32 -3.40
C PHE A 283 17.69 -8.12 -3.75
N TYR A 284 18.77 -7.88 -3.00
CA TYR A 284 19.74 -6.84 -3.37
C TYR A 284 20.41 -7.14 -4.71
N PHE A 285 20.81 -8.40 -4.96
CA PHE A 285 21.45 -8.77 -6.24
C PHE A 285 20.46 -8.82 -7.40
N GLN A 286 19.19 -9.17 -7.14
CA GLN A 286 18.11 -9.07 -8.13
C GLN A 286 17.97 -7.64 -8.67
N VAL A 287 18.13 -6.62 -7.82
CA VAL A 287 18.09 -5.22 -8.27
C VAL A 287 19.33 -4.86 -9.10
N LEU A 288 20.47 -5.54 -8.91
CA LEU A 288 21.72 -5.26 -9.62
C LEU A 288 21.84 -5.94 -11.00
N GLY A 289 21.01 -6.92 -11.31
CA GLY A 289 21.10 -7.67 -12.56
C GLY A 289 19.75 -8.17 -13.04
N GLU A 290 19.55 -8.18 -14.35
CA GLU A 290 18.26 -8.52 -14.97
C GLU A 290 17.94 -10.02 -14.89
N GLU A 291 18.95 -10.88 -14.86
CA GLU A 291 18.74 -12.34 -14.80
C GLU A 291 18.48 -12.84 -13.37
N LYS A 292 17.57 -13.81 -13.23
CA LYS A 292 17.31 -14.51 -11.95
C LYS A 292 18.57 -15.17 -11.35
N LEU A 293 19.61 -15.43 -12.15
CA LEU A 293 20.89 -15.95 -11.66
C LEU A 293 21.52 -15.03 -10.61
N TYR A 294 21.41 -13.70 -10.76
CA TYR A 294 21.93 -12.74 -9.78
C TYR A 294 21.25 -12.91 -8.43
N MET A 295 19.93 -13.05 -8.41
CA MET A 295 19.17 -13.32 -7.19
C MET A 295 19.64 -14.60 -6.50
N TYR A 296 19.76 -15.72 -7.23
CA TYR A 296 20.22 -16.99 -6.67
C TYR A 296 21.68 -16.93 -6.18
N ALA A 297 22.55 -16.19 -6.88
CA ALA A 297 23.91 -15.92 -6.43
C ALA A 297 23.91 -15.10 -5.12
N GLY A 298 23.02 -14.13 -5.00
CA GLY A 298 22.79 -13.35 -3.78
C GLY A 298 22.30 -14.20 -2.62
N PHE A 299 21.34 -15.12 -2.85
CA PHE A 299 20.88 -16.07 -1.84
C PHE A 299 22.02 -17.00 -1.37
N ALA A 300 22.83 -17.51 -2.29
CA ALA A 300 23.97 -18.37 -1.98
C ALA A 300 25.04 -17.60 -1.16
N ALA A 301 25.42 -16.41 -1.61
CA ALA A 301 26.38 -15.55 -0.92
C ALA A 301 25.86 -15.15 0.47
N GLY A 302 24.61 -14.69 0.57
CA GLY A 302 23.99 -14.30 1.83
C GLY A 302 23.87 -15.44 2.82
N THR A 303 23.51 -16.63 2.36
CA THR A 303 23.52 -17.84 3.19
C THR A 303 24.89 -18.08 3.81
N VAL A 304 25.96 -18.09 3.01
CA VAL A 304 27.31 -18.36 3.51
C VAL A 304 27.76 -17.25 4.47
N ILE A 305 27.68 -15.99 4.04
CA ILE A 305 28.19 -14.84 4.78
C ILE A 305 27.44 -14.68 6.11
N PHE A 306 26.11 -14.66 6.09
CA PHE A 306 25.33 -14.40 7.29
C PHE A 306 25.22 -15.60 8.21
N PHE A 307 25.35 -16.83 7.71
CA PHE A 307 25.51 -17.99 8.59
C PHE A 307 26.83 -17.92 9.36
N ILE A 308 27.93 -17.57 8.68
CA ILE A 308 29.24 -17.35 9.31
C ILE A 308 29.14 -16.24 10.37
N ILE A 309 28.57 -15.09 10.02
CA ILE A 309 28.38 -13.96 10.96
C ILE A 309 27.52 -14.38 12.16
N GLY A 310 26.37 -15.03 11.92
CA GLY A 310 25.50 -15.52 12.98
C GLY A 310 26.22 -16.49 13.92
N GLN A 311 26.97 -17.44 13.37
CA GLN A 311 27.77 -18.37 14.14
C GLN A 311 28.86 -17.67 14.96
N MET A 312 29.52 -16.64 14.40
CA MET A 312 30.51 -15.83 15.12
C MET A 312 29.90 -15.06 16.29
N ILE A 313 28.72 -14.44 16.10
CA ILE A 313 27.98 -13.72 17.15
C ILE A 313 27.57 -14.68 18.28
N VAL A 314 27.02 -15.84 17.90
CA VAL A 314 26.51 -16.84 18.84
C VAL A 314 27.63 -17.54 19.62
N THR A 315 28.80 -17.75 19.01
CA THR A 315 29.94 -18.45 19.65
C THR A 315 31.00 -17.51 20.23
N LYS A 316 30.93 -16.20 19.94
CA LYS A 316 31.97 -15.19 20.27
C LYS A 316 33.37 -15.55 19.77
N SER A 317 33.46 -16.30 18.68
CA SER A 317 34.75 -16.76 18.15
C SER A 317 34.73 -16.76 16.63
N ALA A 318 35.87 -16.43 16.03
CA ALA A 318 36.10 -16.64 14.60
C ALA A 318 36.39 -18.11 14.26
N ARG A 319 36.66 -18.97 15.26
CA ARG A 319 36.92 -20.41 15.08
C ARG A 319 35.61 -21.20 14.92
N ILE A 320 34.86 -20.87 13.88
CA ILE A 320 33.53 -21.43 13.62
C ILE A 320 33.54 -22.71 12.77
N PHE A 321 34.67 -23.01 12.11
CA PHE A 321 34.83 -24.17 11.24
C PHE A 321 35.06 -25.45 12.07
N ASN A 322 33.98 -25.95 12.66
CA ASN A 322 33.96 -27.20 13.40
C ASN A 322 32.80 -28.10 12.91
N ARG A 323 32.83 -29.39 13.29
CA ARG A 323 31.83 -30.37 12.82
C ARG A 323 30.39 -29.99 13.20
N GLU A 324 30.21 -29.34 14.35
CA GLU A 324 28.89 -28.92 14.83
C GLU A 324 28.34 -27.75 13.99
N GLY A 325 29.16 -26.72 13.73
CA GLY A 325 28.83 -25.59 12.87
C GLY A 325 28.55 -26.01 11.44
N LEU A 326 29.34 -26.94 10.88
CA LEU A 326 29.09 -27.51 9.56
C LEU A 326 27.75 -28.27 9.52
N ARG A 327 27.44 -29.06 10.56
CA ARG A 327 26.14 -29.73 10.67
C ARG A 327 24.99 -28.71 10.66
N TYR A 328 25.09 -27.64 11.45
CA TYR A 328 24.07 -26.60 11.48
C TYR A 328 23.93 -25.93 10.11
N PHE A 329 25.03 -25.62 9.44
CA PHE A 329 25.04 -25.02 8.11
C PHE A 329 24.34 -25.92 7.08
N LEU A 330 24.70 -27.21 7.03
CA LEU A 330 24.11 -28.15 6.07
C LEU A 330 22.61 -28.33 6.30
N VAL A 331 22.16 -28.38 7.56
CA VAL A 331 20.73 -28.42 7.88
C VAL A 331 20.02 -27.14 7.41
N TYR A 332 20.63 -25.97 7.63
CA TYR A 332 20.07 -24.70 7.14
C TYR A 332 19.97 -24.66 5.62
N VAL A 333 21.05 -25.02 4.91
CA VAL A 333 21.07 -25.07 3.44
C VAL A 333 19.98 -25.99 2.92
N LEU A 334 19.81 -27.17 3.51
CA LEU A 334 18.73 -28.08 3.13
C LEU A 334 17.35 -27.44 3.31
N VAL A 335 17.10 -26.81 4.46
CA VAL A 335 15.81 -26.13 4.72
C VAL A 335 15.58 -24.98 3.75
N ALA A 336 16.59 -24.16 3.47
CA ALA A 336 16.48 -23.03 2.57
C ALA A 336 16.25 -23.47 1.12
N VAL A 337 16.94 -24.53 0.66
CA VAL A 337 16.70 -25.12 -0.66
C VAL A 337 15.30 -25.70 -0.75
N LEU A 338 14.85 -26.46 0.26
CA LEU A 338 13.49 -26.99 0.29
C LEU A 338 12.43 -25.87 0.30
N PHE A 339 12.68 -24.77 1.00
CA PHE A 339 11.81 -23.60 1.00
C PHE A 339 11.71 -22.97 -0.40
N LEU A 340 12.85 -22.65 -1.02
CA LEU A 340 12.87 -22.03 -2.36
C LEU A 340 12.31 -22.96 -3.44
N VAL A 341 12.69 -24.24 -3.42
CA VAL A 341 12.14 -25.24 -4.36
C VAL A 341 10.65 -25.44 -4.11
N GLY A 342 10.21 -25.42 -2.85
CA GLY A 342 8.80 -25.57 -2.51
C GLY A 342 7.92 -24.44 -3.01
N LEU A 343 8.44 -23.20 -3.02
CA LEU A 343 7.77 -22.06 -3.63
C LEU A 343 7.79 -22.15 -5.16
N ASN A 344 8.96 -22.40 -5.77
CA ASN A 344 9.08 -22.51 -7.24
C ASN A 344 8.24 -23.66 -7.84
N ALA A 345 8.10 -24.77 -7.11
CA ALA A 345 7.30 -25.91 -7.55
C ALA A 345 5.81 -25.77 -7.23
N ASP A 346 5.40 -24.66 -6.61
CA ASP A 346 4.05 -24.44 -6.08
C ASP A 346 3.49 -25.69 -5.38
N ILE A 347 4.20 -26.20 -4.37
CA ILE A 347 3.80 -27.43 -3.65
C ILE A 347 2.41 -27.27 -3.02
N THR A 348 1.99 -26.03 -2.74
CA THR A 348 0.68 -25.72 -2.14
C THR A 348 -0.48 -25.73 -3.15
N GLY A 349 -0.17 -25.72 -4.45
CA GLY A 349 -1.15 -25.53 -5.51
C GLY A 349 -1.85 -24.18 -5.41
N PHE A 350 -1.12 -23.12 -5.05
CA PHE A 350 -1.62 -21.74 -4.97
C PHE A 350 -1.89 -21.17 -6.36
N GLU A 351 -0.94 -21.31 -7.29
CA GLU A 351 -0.97 -20.69 -8.61
C GLU A 351 -2.10 -21.26 -9.47
N LYS A 352 -2.30 -22.58 -9.38
CA LYS A 352 -3.29 -23.33 -10.17
C LYS A 352 -4.71 -23.27 -9.59
N ARG A 353 -4.89 -22.64 -8.43
CA ARG A 353 -6.17 -22.64 -7.73
C ARG A 353 -7.11 -21.61 -8.35
N VAL A 354 -8.18 -22.11 -8.96
CA VAL A 354 -9.35 -21.33 -9.34
C VAL A 354 -10.54 -21.77 -8.48
N PRO A 355 -11.32 -20.85 -7.89
CA PRO A 355 -12.47 -21.20 -7.08
C PRO A 355 -13.53 -21.96 -7.88
N ASP A 356 -14.29 -22.82 -7.18
CA ASP A 356 -15.51 -23.41 -7.72
C ASP A 356 -16.64 -22.36 -7.67
N PRO A 357 -17.28 -21.98 -8.80
CA PRO A 357 -18.34 -20.98 -8.84
C PRO A 357 -19.44 -21.18 -7.79
N GLN A 358 -19.77 -22.43 -7.46
CA GLN A 358 -20.83 -22.73 -6.50
C GLN A 358 -20.45 -22.34 -5.06
N LYS A 359 -19.15 -22.26 -4.78
CA LYS A 359 -18.57 -21.91 -3.48
C LYS A 359 -18.27 -20.42 -3.33
N ILE A 360 -18.65 -19.60 -4.31
CA ILE A 360 -18.46 -18.15 -4.28
C ILE A 360 -19.77 -17.50 -3.83
N ASN A 361 -19.69 -16.55 -2.90
CA ASN A 361 -20.80 -15.67 -2.51
C ASN A 361 -20.89 -14.50 -3.49
N SER A 362 -19.75 -13.86 -3.73
CA SER A 362 -19.63 -12.74 -4.65
C SER A 362 -18.20 -12.62 -5.17
N ALA A 363 -18.01 -11.98 -6.34
CA ALA A 363 -16.68 -11.80 -6.92
C ALA A 363 -16.54 -10.49 -7.68
N GLY A 364 -15.33 -9.93 -7.71
CA GLY A 364 -15.00 -8.70 -8.40
C GLY A 364 -13.74 -8.85 -9.24
N PHE A 365 -13.55 -7.94 -10.18
CA PHE A 365 -12.32 -7.82 -10.94
C PHE A 365 -12.04 -6.34 -11.19
N GLU A 366 -10.78 -5.94 -11.27
CA GLU A 366 -10.40 -4.56 -11.60
C GLU A 366 -9.22 -4.59 -12.57
N ALA A 367 -9.36 -3.91 -13.72
CA ALA A 367 -8.31 -3.80 -14.74
C ALA A 367 -8.26 -2.38 -15.31
N TYR A 368 -7.07 -1.80 -15.39
CA TYR A 368 -6.87 -0.42 -15.81
C TYR A 368 -6.38 -0.34 -17.25
N PHE A 369 -7.21 -0.69 -18.23
CA PHE A 369 -6.93 -0.47 -19.66
C PHE A 369 -7.62 0.77 -20.21
N ASN A 370 -8.91 0.93 -19.91
CA ASN A 370 -9.70 2.11 -20.24
C ASN A 370 -10.70 2.37 -19.11
N SER A 371 -10.76 3.61 -18.60
CA SER A 371 -11.72 4.02 -17.58
C SER A 371 -12.90 4.74 -18.22
N VAL A 372 -13.91 3.98 -18.67
CA VAL A 372 -15.15 4.56 -19.20
C VAL A 372 -15.95 5.28 -18.12
N MET A 373 -15.81 4.89 -16.86
CA MET A 373 -16.54 5.50 -15.76
C MET A 373 -15.72 5.48 -14.47
N TRP A 374 -15.84 6.55 -13.68
CA TRP A 374 -15.27 6.62 -12.34
C TRP A 374 -16.25 7.29 -11.38
N ARG A 375 -16.17 6.98 -10.08
CA ARG A 375 -17.06 7.52 -9.04
C ARG A 375 -16.32 7.77 -7.73
N SER A 376 -16.58 8.92 -7.13
CA SER A 376 -16.09 9.30 -5.80
C SER A 376 -16.83 8.50 -4.72
N GLY A 377 -16.09 7.99 -3.73
CA GLY A 377 -16.63 7.24 -2.59
C GLY A 377 -16.60 5.72 -2.74
N ASN A 378 -16.22 5.18 -3.91
CA ASN A 378 -16.12 3.73 -4.14
C ASN A 378 -14.74 3.14 -3.81
N SER A 379 -14.12 3.57 -2.71
CA SER A 379 -12.96 2.87 -2.11
C SER A 379 -13.36 1.57 -1.41
N ARG A 380 -14.61 1.11 -1.58
CA ARG A 380 -15.15 -0.14 -1.03
C ARG A 380 -15.87 -0.92 -2.12
N GLY A 381 -15.07 -1.62 -2.93
CA GLY A 381 -15.49 -2.68 -3.83
C GLY A 381 -16.24 -2.19 -5.06
N GLU A 382 -15.74 -2.53 -6.24
CA GLU A 382 -16.62 -2.64 -7.40
C GLU A 382 -17.85 -3.49 -7.04
N ALA A 383 -18.98 -3.23 -7.68
CA ALA A 383 -20.21 -3.92 -7.37
C ALA A 383 -20.08 -5.42 -7.73
N LEU A 384 -19.78 -6.24 -6.72
CA LEU A 384 -19.39 -7.64 -6.86
C LEU A 384 -20.48 -8.44 -7.57
N LEU A 385 -20.09 -9.26 -8.54
CA LEU A 385 -20.93 -10.22 -9.25
C LEU A 385 -21.46 -11.29 -8.31
N THR A 386 -22.70 -11.72 -8.52
CA THR A 386 -23.41 -12.69 -7.67
C THR A 386 -24.22 -13.70 -8.48
N THR A 387 -24.53 -13.43 -9.75
CA THR A 387 -25.25 -14.40 -10.59
C THR A 387 -24.36 -15.59 -10.93
N PRO A 388 -24.88 -16.84 -10.88
CA PRO A 388 -24.10 -18.03 -11.21
C PRO A 388 -23.40 -17.95 -12.57
N GLU A 389 -24.07 -17.37 -13.57
CA GLU A 389 -23.57 -17.23 -14.94
C GLU A 389 -22.33 -16.33 -15.02
N ASN A 390 -22.34 -15.20 -14.30
CA ASN A 390 -21.21 -14.27 -14.27
C ASN A 390 -20.06 -14.78 -13.38
N LEU A 391 -20.38 -15.47 -12.28
CA LEU A 391 -19.37 -16.13 -11.45
C LEU A 391 -18.65 -17.23 -12.24
N GLU A 392 -19.39 -18.02 -13.03
CA GLU A 392 -18.82 -19.02 -13.94
C GLU A 392 -17.90 -18.36 -14.97
N ALA A 393 -18.40 -17.35 -15.69
CA ALA A 393 -17.60 -16.60 -16.68
C ALA A 393 -16.31 -16.01 -16.06
N LEU A 394 -16.38 -15.44 -14.85
CA LEU A 394 -15.20 -14.88 -14.20
C LEU A 394 -14.18 -15.96 -13.81
N THR A 395 -14.64 -17.13 -13.35
CA THR A 395 -13.73 -18.26 -13.08
C THR A 395 -13.15 -18.88 -14.34
N GLU A 396 -13.89 -18.86 -15.46
CA GLU A 396 -13.38 -19.27 -16.77
C GLU A 396 -12.31 -18.32 -17.27
N PHE A 397 -12.53 -17.01 -17.12
CA PHE A 397 -11.53 -15.98 -17.39
C PHE A 397 -10.29 -16.17 -16.51
N HIS A 398 -10.47 -16.48 -15.22
CA HIS A 398 -9.35 -16.79 -14.34
C HIS A 398 -8.55 -18.01 -14.83
N ARG A 399 -9.21 -19.08 -15.30
CA ARG A 399 -8.52 -20.23 -15.92
C ARG A 399 -7.79 -19.83 -17.20
N SER A 400 -8.40 -19.04 -18.07
CA SER A 400 -7.78 -18.63 -19.33
C SER A 400 -6.51 -17.81 -19.11
N ILE A 401 -6.44 -17.01 -18.04
CA ILE A 401 -5.20 -16.33 -17.62
C ILE A 401 -4.10 -17.35 -17.31
N LEU A 402 -4.42 -18.38 -16.52
CA LEU A 402 -3.45 -19.42 -16.15
C LEU A 402 -2.99 -20.23 -17.36
N ASP A 403 -3.90 -20.54 -18.28
CA ASP A 403 -3.61 -21.26 -19.53
C ASP A 403 -2.72 -20.43 -20.48
N ASN A 404 -2.77 -19.09 -20.38
CA ASN A 404 -1.98 -18.16 -21.17
C ASN A 404 -0.79 -17.55 -20.41
N ARG A 405 -0.35 -18.14 -19.29
CA ARG A 405 0.75 -17.61 -18.48
C ARG A 405 2.02 -17.27 -19.27
N GLU A 406 2.42 -18.13 -20.20
CA GLU A 406 3.63 -17.93 -21.02
C GLU A 406 3.57 -16.63 -21.85
N ARG A 407 2.37 -16.25 -22.32
CA ARG A 407 2.13 -14.98 -23.03
C ARG A 407 2.55 -13.79 -22.17
N PHE A 408 2.13 -13.78 -20.91
CA PHE A 408 2.34 -12.65 -20.01
C PHE A 408 3.76 -12.61 -19.42
N GLU A 409 4.40 -13.76 -19.24
CA GLU A 409 5.81 -13.82 -18.81
C GLU A 409 6.76 -13.34 -19.91
N GLN A 410 6.41 -13.53 -21.19
CA GLN A 410 7.21 -13.09 -22.36
C GLN A 410 6.89 -11.66 -22.83
N ALA A 411 5.69 -11.15 -22.56
CA ALA A 411 5.22 -9.84 -23.05
C ALA A 411 5.82 -8.63 -22.31
N GLN A 412 6.60 -8.83 -21.25
CA GLN A 412 7.09 -7.73 -20.40
C GLN A 412 8.00 -6.77 -21.19
N GLY A 413 7.53 -5.54 -21.38
CA GLY A 413 8.29 -4.41 -21.92
C GLY A 413 7.87 -3.92 -23.31
N ASN A 414 7.14 -4.71 -24.11
CA ASN A 414 6.79 -4.35 -25.49
C ASN A 414 5.27 -4.24 -25.76
N GLN A 415 4.43 -4.83 -24.92
CA GLN A 415 2.98 -4.77 -25.07
C GLN A 415 2.33 -3.80 -24.08
N PHE A 416 1.13 -3.30 -24.42
CA PHE A 416 0.29 -2.57 -23.48
C PHE A 416 -0.28 -3.51 -22.44
N THR A 417 0.31 -3.49 -21.24
CA THR A 417 -0.09 -4.34 -20.13
C THR A 417 -0.72 -3.55 -19.00
N SER A 418 -1.64 -4.18 -18.28
CA SER A 418 -2.22 -3.63 -17.07
C SER A 418 -2.29 -4.68 -15.95
N SER A 419 -2.34 -4.20 -14.72
CA SER A 419 -2.60 -5.05 -13.55
C SER A 419 -4.08 -5.38 -13.51
N LEU A 420 -4.40 -6.66 -13.49
CA LEU A 420 -5.72 -7.21 -13.24
C LEU A 420 -5.78 -7.77 -11.81
N GLN A 421 -6.73 -7.29 -11.03
CA GLN A 421 -7.07 -7.85 -9.72
C GLN A 421 -8.34 -8.70 -9.84
N LEU A 422 -8.36 -9.85 -9.17
CA LEU A 422 -9.54 -10.71 -9.01
C LEU A 422 -9.78 -10.93 -7.52
N GLU A 423 -11.02 -10.76 -7.09
CA GLU A 423 -11.45 -10.94 -5.70
C GLU A 423 -12.62 -11.90 -5.62
N TYR A 424 -12.56 -12.83 -4.67
CA TYR A 424 -13.60 -13.83 -4.44
C TYR A 424 -13.95 -13.90 -2.95
N ASP A 425 -15.19 -13.55 -2.61
CA ASP A 425 -15.80 -13.82 -1.30
C ASP A 425 -16.29 -15.27 -1.28
N MET A 426 -15.71 -16.07 -0.38
CA MET A 426 -15.87 -17.53 -0.39
C MET A 426 -16.85 -18.03 0.68
N LYS A 427 -17.65 -19.04 0.32
CA LYS A 427 -18.60 -19.69 1.24
C LYS A 427 -17.89 -20.54 2.29
N GLY A 428 -17.82 -20.02 3.52
CA GLY A 428 -17.29 -20.76 4.67
C GLY A 428 -15.79 -21.07 4.57
N LEU A 429 -15.08 -20.40 3.66
CA LEU A 429 -13.64 -20.46 3.47
C LEU A 429 -13.09 -19.03 3.50
N PRO A 430 -11.78 -18.83 3.74
CA PRO A 430 -11.16 -17.53 3.58
C PRO A 430 -11.31 -17.01 2.14
N ASP A 431 -11.48 -15.69 2.02
CA ASP A 431 -11.55 -15.01 0.73
C ASP A 431 -10.26 -15.21 -0.08
N MET A 432 -10.40 -15.12 -1.39
CA MET A 432 -9.31 -15.34 -2.32
C MET A 432 -9.10 -14.13 -3.21
N ASN A 433 -7.90 -13.55 -3.13
CA ASN A 433 -7.45 -12.46 -4.01
C ASN A 433 -6.35 -12.95 -4.93
N ARG A 434 -6.34 -12.44 -6.17
CA ARG A 434 -5.29 -12.67 -7.16
C ARG A 434 -4.96 -11.40 -7.90
N ARG A 435 -3.69 -11.28 -8.29
CA ARG A 435 -3.22 -10.17 -9.11
C ARG A 435 -2.33 -10.67 -10.23
N TYR A 436 -2.71 -10.36 -11.46
CA TYR A 436 -2.00 -10.74 -12.68
C TYR A 436 -1.62 -9.50 -13.48
N ILE A 437 -0.55 -9.60 -14.26
CA ILE A 437 -0.28 -8.65 -15.34
C ILE A 437 -0.77 -9.32 -16.62
N ILE A 438 -1.69 -8.68 -17.33
CA ILE A 438 -2.21 -9.15 -18.62
C ILE A 438 -2.01 -8.08 -19.68
N ASP A 439 -2.00 -8.45 -20.95
CA ASP A 439 -1.95 -7.50 -22.07
C ASP A 439 -3.34 -7.12 -22.59
N TYR A 440 -3.41 -5.96 -23.23
CA TYR A 440 -4.65 -5.38 -23.74
C TYR A 440 -5.37 -6.28 -24.74
N GLY A 441 -4.64 -6.96 -25.63
CA GLY A 441 -5.26 -7.83 -26.62
C GLY A 441 -5.99 -9.01 -25.96
N PHE A 442 -5.38 -9.60 -24.93
CA PHE A 442 -6.02 -10.68 -24.17
C PHE A 442 -7.29 -10.21 -23.47
N TRP A 443 -7.27 -8.99 -22.92
CA TRP A 443 -8.43 -8.37 -22.31
C TRP A 443 -9.52 -8.10 -23.35
N ALA A 444 -9.21 -7.32 -24.39
CA ALA A 444 -10.16 -6.86 -25.39
C ALA A 444 -10.84 -8.00 -26.17
N ASP A 445 -10.13 -9.11 -26.38
CA ASP A 445 -10.65 -10.27 -27.11
C ASP A 445 -11.36 -11.30 -26.20
N SER A 446 -11.50 -11.04 -24.87
CA SER A 446 -12.06 -12.03 -23.95
C SER A 446 -13.59 -12.19 -24.10
N PRO A 447 -14.07 -13.38 -24.51
CA PRO A 447 -15.51 -13.65 -24.57
C PRO A 447 -16.15 -13.71 -23.19
N GLU A 448 -15.40 -14.10 -22.15
CA GLU A 448 -15.88 -14.16 -20.78
C GLU A 448 -16.15 -12.75 -20.24
N MET A 449 -15.20 -11.83 -20.43
CA MET A 449 -15.37 -10.44 -20.02
C MET A 449 -16.48 -9.75 -20.79
N LYS A 450 -16.62 -10.04 -22.09
CA LYS A 450 -17.76 -9.62 -22.90
C LYS A 450 -19.09 -10.07 -22.30
N ARG A 451 -19.22 -11.36 -22.00
CA ARG A 451 -20.42 -11.94 -21.38
C ARG A 451 -20.76 -11.26 -20.05
N ILE A 452 -19.75 -11.00 -19.20
CA ILE A 452 -19.95 -10.33 -17.92
C ILE A 452 -20.40 -8.90 -18.13
N PHE A 453 -19.70 -8.12 -18.95
CA PHE A 453 -20.00 -6.71 -19.17
C PHE A 453 -21.39 -6.48 -19.76
N GLU A 454 -21.79 -7.30 -20.74
CA GLU A 454 -23.08 -7.21 -21.41
C GLU A 454 -24.23 -7.83 -20.58
N SER A 455 -23.92 -8.44 -19.44
CA SER A 455 -24.93 -9.00 -18.55
C SER A 455 -25.80 -7.92 -17.91
N ALA A 456 -27.08 -8.25 -17.68
CA ALA A 456 -28.01 -7.36 -16.98
C ALA A 456 -27.54 -7.05 -15.55
N GLU A 457 -26.88 -8.00 -14.88
CA GLU A 457 -26.32 -7.81 -13.54
C GLU A 457 -25.23 -6.73 -13.56
N TYR A 458 -24.22 -6.85 -14.43
CA TYR A 458 -23.11 -5.90 -14.48
C TYR A 458 -23.61 -4.49 -14.82
N LYS A 459 -24.44 -4.38 -15.87
CA LYS A 459 -25.05 -3.10 -16.28
C LYS A 459 -25.91 -2.48 -15.17
N SER A 460 -26.64 -3.29 -14.40
CA SER A 460 -27.45 -2.79 -13.29
C SER A 460 -26.59 -2.32 -12.12
N LYS A 461 -25.56 -3.08 -11.78
CA LYS A 461 -24.64 -2.80 -10.67
C LYS A 461 -23.76 -1.59 -10.93
N ASN A 462 -23.40 -1.35 -12.19
CA ASN A 462 -22.61 -0.20 -12.64
C ASN A 462 -23.47 0.90 -13.29
N SER A 463 -24.80 0.91 -13.07
CA SER A 463 -25.70 1.99 -13.54
C SER A 463 -25.33 3.34 -12.95
N LEU A 464 -25.43 4.43 -13.72
CA LEU A 464 -25.15 5.80 -13.29
C LEU A 464 -26.03 6.22 -12.10
N TYR A 465 -27.19 5.58 -11.94
CA TYR A 465 -28.11 5.80 -10.82
C TYR A 465 -27.74 5.05 -9.54
N SER A 466 -26.75 4.15 -9.58
CA SER A 466 -26.39 3.34 -8.39
C SER A 466 -25.74 4.17 -7.28
N VAL A 467 -25.33 5.41 -7.55
CA VAL A 467 -24.84 6.37 -6.55
C VAL A 467 -25.93 6.87 -5.60
N LYS A 468 -27.21 6.57 -5.87
CA LYS A 468 -28.38 7.01 -5.08
C LYS A 468 -28.35 8.52 -4.78
N ALA A 469 -28.10 9.32 -5.81
CA ALA A 469 -28.07 10.78 -5.67
C ALA A 469 -29.44 11.31 -5.24
N ASP A 470 -29.46 12.25 -4.29
CA ASP A 470 -30.64 13.05 -3.97
C ASP A 470 -30.88 14.11 -5.04
N THR A 471 -29.80 14.69 -5.59
CA THR A 471 -29.85 15.72 -6.63
C THR A 471 -28.53 15.75 -7.39
N TYR A 472 -28.59 15.86 -8.72
CA TYR A 472 -27.44 16.15 -9.57
C TYR A 472 -27.28 17.66 -9.70
N THR A 473 -26.13 18.20 -9.30
CA THR A 473 -25.96 19.65 -9.11
C THR A 473 -25.28 20.33 -10.28
N ARG A 474 -24.23 19.71 -10.83
CA ARG A 474 -23.39 20.31 -11.88
C ARG A 474 -22.85 19.24 -12.81
N ALA A 475 -22.62 19.61 -14.07
CA ALA A 475 -21.85 18.82 -15.01
C ALA A 475 -20.68 19.64 -15.57
N TYR A 476 -19.48 19.08 -15.56
CA TYR A 476 -18.28 19.64 -16.18
C TYR A 476 -17.96 18.83 -17.43
N LEU A 477 -17.73 19.53 -18.54
CA LEU A 477 -17.43 18.93 -19.84
C LEU A 477 -15.95 19.15 -20.16
N TYR A 478 -15.22 18.07 -20.37
CA TYR A 478 -13.80 18.08 -20.71
C TYR A 478 -13.59 17.46 -22.10
N SER A 479 -12.95 18.20 -22.99
CA SER A 479 -12.59 17.74 -24.33
C SER A 479 -11.18 18.21 -24.67
N GLU A 480 -10.40 17.37 -25.33
CA GLU A 480 -9.04 17.72 -25.79
C GLU A 480 -9.01 18.81 -26.85
N ILE A 481 -10.16 19.14 -27.46
CA ILE A 481 -10.29 20.07 -28.60
C ILE A 481 -10.75 21.47 -28.16
N SER A 482 -11.24 21.60 -26.92
CA SER A 482 -11.68 22.88 -26.35
C SER A 482 -10.55 23.50 -25.52
N SER A 483 -10.30 24.80 -25.72
CA SER A 483 -9.39 25.57 -24.86
C SER A 483 -10.06 26.05 -23.57
N ASP A 484 -11.39 25.99 -23.51
CA ASP A 484 -12.16 26.38 -22.34
C ASP A 484 -12.08 25.29 -21.28
N ARG A 485 -11.48 25.63 -20.13
CA ARG A 485 -11.34 24.70 -19.00
C ARG A 485 -12.60 24.62 -18.14
N ASP A 486 -13.59 25.49 -18.36
CA ASP A 486 -14.73 25.71 -17.47
C ASP A 486 -16.10 25.58 -18.18
N MET A 487 -16.25 24.60 -19.08
CA MET A 487 -17.56 24.29 -19.67
C MET A 487 -18.45 23.58 -18.64
N GLU A 488 -19.27 24.37 -17.94
CA GLU A 488 -20.09 23.93 -16.81
C GLU A 488 -21.60 24.09 -17.08
N ILE A 489 -22.38 23.04 -16.80
CA ILE A 489 -23.85 23.07 -16.77
C ILE A 489 -24.30 23.12 -15.32
N ARG A 490 -25.01 24.19 -14.93
CA ARG A 490 -25.47 24.46 -13.55
C ARG A 490 -26.96 24.22 -13.31
N ASP A 491 -27.74 24.05 -14.37
CA ASP A 491 -29.18 23.78 -14.24
C ASP A 491 -29.38 22.30 -13.89
N ALA A 492 -29.80 22.03 -12.66
CA ALA A 492 -30.00 20.67 -12.14
C ALA A 492 -30.93 19.83 -13.02
N ARG A 493 -31.94 20.43 -13.67
CA ARG A 493 -32.82 19.72 -14.59
C ARG A 493 -32.08 19.26 -15.84
N LEU A 494 -31.25 20.13 -16.42
CA LEU A 494 -30.45 19.78 -17.59
C LEU A 494 -29.39 18.73 -17.24
N VAL A 495 -28.80 18.80 -16.04
CA VAL A 495 -27.86 17.78 -15.55
C VAL A 495 -28.57 16.43 -15.40
N GLU A 496 -29.80 16.39 -14.87
CA GLU A 496 -30.58 15.16 -14.77
C GLU A 496 -30.96 14.57 -16.14
N GLU A 497 -31.35 15.42 -17.09
CA GLU A 497 -31.59 15.02 -18.48
C GLU A 497 -30.33 14.44 -19.14
N LEU A 498 -29.17 15.06 -18.91
CA LEU A 498 -27.87 14.58 -19.38
C LEU A 498 -27.50 13.22 -18.78
N VAL A 499 -27.65 13.04 -17.45
CA VAL A 499 -27.43 11.75 -16.77
C VAL A 499 -28.34 10.66 -17.35
N SER A 500 -29.60 10.99 -17.68
CA SER A 500 -30.51 10.05 -18.33
C SER A 500 -30.04 9.63 -19.73
N CYS A 501 -29.49 10.55 -20.51
CA CYS A 501 -28.89 10.24 -21.81
C CYS A 501 -27.65 9.35 -21.65
N MET A 502 -26.78 9.69 -20.70
CA MET A 502 -25.57 8.90 -20.39
C MET A 502 -25.91 7.48 -19.93
N GLU A 503 -26.96 7.31 -19.12
CA GLU A 503 -27.44 5.98 -18.72
C GLU A 503 -27.92 5.16 -19.92
N LYS A 504 -28.67 5.77 -20.85
CA LYS A 504 -29.12 5.05 -22.06
C LYS A 504 -27.93 4.57 -22.89
N ASP A 505 -26.92 5.42 -23.09
CA ASP A 505 -25.71 5.07 -23.83
C ASP A 505 -24.91 3.98 -23.09
N PHE A 506 -24.70 4.10 -21.78
CA PHE A 506 -24.02 3.07 -20.99
C PHE A 506 -24.73 1.70 -21.04
N ARG A 507 -26.07 1.70 -20.99
CA ARG A 507 -26.87 0.47 -21.09
C ARG A 507 -26.79 -0.18 -22.46
N ALA A 508 -26.70 0.62 -23.53
CA ALA A 508 -26.59 0.15 -24.90
C ALA A 508 -25.14 -0.19 -25.33
N MET A 509 -24.15 0.31 -24.61
CA MET A 509 -22.73 0.13 -24.88
C MET A 509 -22.33 -1.35 -24.99
N SER A 510 -21.67 -1.70 -26.09
CA SER A 510 -21.10 -3.03 -26.32
C SER A 510 -19.78 -3.23 -25.57
N TYR A 511 -19.32 -4.47 -25.43
CA TYR A 511 -17.98 -4.71 -24.87
C TYR A 511 -16.87 -4.09 -25.72
N GLU A 512 -17.02 -4.11 -27.05
CA GLU A 512 -16.09 -3.48 -27.97
C GLU A 512 -15.99 -1.96 -27.75
N ASP A 513 -17.10 -1.29 -27.44
CA ASP A 513 -17.10 0.13 -27.07
C ASP A 513 -16.35 0.38 -25.76
N LEU A 514 -16.51 -0.50 -24.76
CA LEU A 514 -15.85 -0.39 -23.45
C LEU A 514 -14.32 -0.47 -23.59
N VAL A 515 -13.84 -1.47 -24.32
CA VAL A 515 -12.40 -1.72 -24.45
C VAL A 515 -11.75 -0.88 -25.53
N SER A 516 -12.53 -0.17 -26.34
CA SER A 516 -12.04 0.68 -27.42
C SER A 516 -10.98 1.67 -26.93
N LEU A 517 -9.84 1.71 -27.61
CA LEU A 517 -8.82 2.75 -27.41
C LEU A 517 -9.07 3.99 -28.29
N ARG A 518 -10.24 4.08 -28.94
CA ARG A 518 -10.64 5.29 -29.67
C ARG A 518 -10.82 6.45 -28.68
N PRO A 519 -10.51 7.69 -29.08
CA PRO A 519 -10.79 8.86 -28.25
C PRO A 519 -12.27 8.92 -27.86
N SER A 520 -12.56 9.33 -26.62
CA SER A 520 -13.92 9.66 -26.22
C SER A 520 -14.38 10.95 -26.92
N TYR A 521 -15.67 11.10 -27.15
CA TYR A 521 -16.24 12.32 -27.70
C TYR A 521 -16.08 13.50 -26.72
N VAL A 522 -16.37 13.23 -25.45
CA VAL A 522 -16.22 14.15 -24.33
C VAL A 522 -16.14 13.35 -23.03
N SER A 523 -15.37 13.86 -22.07
CA SER A 523 -15.35 13.37 -20.69
C SER A 523 -16.28 14.25 -19.86
N ILE A 524 -17.29 13.66 -19.24
CA ILE A 524 -18.28 14.39 -18.43
C ILE A 524 -18.08 14.06 -16.96
N GLU A 525 -17.88 15.06 -16.11
CA GLU A 525 -17.90 14.89 -14.65
C GLU A 525 -19.19 15.47 -14.06
N ILE A 526 -19.97 14.64 -13.40
CA ILE A 526 -21.22 15.01 -12.72
C ILE A 526 -20.95 15.14 -11.22
N GLN A 527 -21.29 16.29 -10.66
CA GLN A 527 -21.37 16.50 -9.22
C GLN A 527 -22.80 16.20 -8.74
N TYR A 528 -22.92 15.51 -7.61
CA TYR A 528 -24.20 15.19 -7.00
C TYR A 528 -24.17 15.26 -5.48
N THR A 529 -25.33 15.42 -4.86
CA THR A 529 -25.51 15.32 -3.40
C THR A 529 -26.16 14.01 -3.03
N TYR A 530 -25.78 13.43 -1.90
CA TYR A 530 -26.43 12.22 -1.36
C TYR A 530 -26.49 12.25 0.16
N THR A 531 -27.48 11.55 0.70
CA THR A 531 -27.66 11.31 2.13
C THR A 531 -27.31 9.86 2.44
N GLU A 532 -26.41 9.63 3.41
CA GLU A 532 -26.08 8.27 3.82
C GLU A 532 -27.30 7.56 4.45
N GLU A 533 -27.46 6.29 4.08
CA GLU A 533 -28.58 5.45 4.51
C GLU A 533 -28.56 5.30 6.04
N GLY A 534 -29.63 5.77 6.71
CA GLY A 534 -29.76 5.74 8.18
C GLY A 534 -29.42 7.06 8.90
N VAL A 535 -28.96 8.09 8.19
CA VAL A 535 -28.72 9.42 8.77
C VAL A 535 -29.98 10.29 8.66
N LEU A 536 -30.82 10.30 9.70
CA LEU A 536 -31.96 11.19 9.79
C LEU A 536 -31.50 12.63 10.07
N GLY A 537 -31.69 13.54 9.10
CA GLY A 537 -31.40 14.97 9.24
C GLY A 537 -29.94 15.38 9.02
N GLY A 538 -29.14 14.56 8.33
CA GLY A 538 -27.74 14.86 8.01
C GLY A 538 -27.57 15.98 6.98
N THR A 539 -26.39 16.63 6.98
CA THR A 539 -25.95 17.53 5.91
C THR A 539 -25.50 16.70 4.70
N GLY A 540 -26.10 16.91 3.53
CA GLY A 540 -25.80 16.13 2.33
C GLY A 540 -24.32 16.17 1.95
N ASN A 541 -23.72 15.01 1.71
CA ASN A 541 -22.35 14.90 1.23
C ASN A 541 -22.32 15.16 -0.28
N THR A 542 -21.18 15.65 -0.78
CA THR A 542 -20.96 15.88 -2.22
C THR A 542 -20.16 14.72 -2.81
N GLY A 543 -20.71 14.09 -3.85
CA GLY A 543 -20.06 13.06 -4.66
C GLY A 543 -19.77 13.58 -6.07
N HIS A 544 -18.88 12.86 -6.76
CA HIS A 544 -18.48 13.13 -8.13
C HIS A 544 -18.51 11.81 -8.91
N MET A 545 -18.90 11.84 -10.17
CA MET A 545 -18.78 10.70 -11.07
C MET A 545 -18.35 11.18 -12.45
N SER A 546 -17.48 10.45 -13.12
CA SER A 546 -17.10 10.76 -14.50
C SER A 546 -17.56 9.67 -15.46
N PHE A 547 -17.82 10.07 -16.70
CA PHE A 547 -18.19 9.18 -17.79
C PHE A 547 -17.51 9.64 -19.08
N GLN A 548 -16.77 8.74 -19.71
CA GLN A 548 -16.20 8.92 -21.04
C GLN A 548 -17.26 8.54 -22.06
N VAL A 549 -17.78 9.51 -22.80
CA VAL A 549 -18.81 9.26 -23.81
C VAL A 549 -18.13 8.63 -25.03
N PRO A 550 -18.44 7.37 -25.40
CA PRO A 550 -17.88 6.77 -26.60
C PRO A 550 -18.45 7.44 -27.85
N LEU A 551 -17.76 7.30 -28.99
CA LEU A 551 -18.23 7.84 -30.27
C LEU A 551 -19.58 7.22 -30.72
N SER A 552 -19.95 6.05 -30.18
CA SER A 552 -21.24 5.38 -30.37
C SER A 552 -22.36 5.89 -29.45
N GLY A 553 -22.07 6.81 -28.53
CA GLY A 553 -23.03 7.36 -27.55
C GLY A 553 -24.00 8.37 -28.15
N GLU A 554 -24.89 7.92 -29.04
CA GLU A 554 -25.78 8.81 -29.80
C GLU A 554 -26.70 9.65 -28.92
N ASN A 555 -27.19 9.13 -27.77
CA ASN A 555 -28.15 9.87 -26.96
C ASN A 555 -27.49 11.10 -26.33
N THR A 556 -26.33 10.92 -25.70
CA THR A 556 -25.59 12.01 -25.07
C THR A 556 -25.00 12.96 -26.11
N ILE A 557 -24.44 12.46 -27.21
CA ILE A 557 -23.89 13.31 -28.28
C ILE A 557 -24.99 14.20 -28.88
N ASN A 558 -26.16 13.64 -29.20
CA ASN A 558 -27.27 14.41 -29.78
C ASN A 558 -27.85 15.42 -28.77
N TRP A 559 -27.93 15.06 -27.49
CA TRP A 559 -28.37 15.98 -26.44
C TRP A 559 -27.40 17.15 -26.29
N LEU A 560 -26.09 16.89 -26.24
CA LEU A 560 -25.05 17.93 -26.15
C LEU A 560 -25.13 18.91 -27.33
N LYS A 561 -25.25 18.39 -28.56
CA LYS A 561 -25.41 19.22 -29.77
C LYS A 561 -26.67 20.09 -29.71
N ALA A 562 -27.78 19.55 -29.19
CA ALA A 562 -29.00 20.32 -29.01
C ALA A 562 -28.86 21.46 -27.98
N GLN A 563 -27.99 21.31 -26.99
CA GLN A 563 -27.63 22.35 -26.01
C GLN A 563 -26.53 23.31 -26.50
N GLY A 564 -26.04 23.14 -27.74
CA GLY A 564 -25.01 23.99 -28.33
C GLY A 564 -23.57 23.54 -28.07
N TYR A 565 -23.37 22.34 -27.53
CA TYR A 565 -22.05 21.75 -27.30
C TYR A 565 -21.68 20.78 -28.44
N ASP A 566 -20.69 21.14 -29.26
CA ASP A 566 -20.14 20.28 -30.31
C ASP A 566 -18.62 20.11 -30.13
N PHE A 567 -18.20 18.86 -29.94
CA PHE A 567 -16.80 18.48 -29.66
C PHE A 567 -16.21 17.65 -30.80
N HIS A 568 -16.83 17.66 -31.98
CA HIS A 568 -16.39 16.85 -33.10
C HIS A 568 -15.14 17.43 -33.78
N LEU A 569 -14.00 16.73 -33.68
CA LEU A 569 -12.81 17.05 -34.45
C LEU A 569 -13.00 16.65 -35.91
N THR A 570 -13.01 17.62 -36.81
CA THR A 570 -13.11 17.40 -38.27
C THR A 570 -11.77 17.59 -38.94
N ALA A 571 -11.57 16.97 -40.12
CA ALA A 571 -10.37 17.16 -40.91
C ALA A 571 -10.09 18.64 -41.25
N ASP A 572 -11.12 19.49 -41.36
CA ASP A 572 -10.97 20.92 -41.65
C ASP A 572 -10.29 21.70 -40.51
N MET A 573 -10.48 21.25 -39.26
CA MET A 573 -9.86 21.84 -38.07
C MET A 573 -8.37 21.47 -37.92
N VAL A 574 -7.95 20.37 -38.54
CA VAL A 574 -6.57 19.86 -38.45
C VAL A 574 -5.68 20.52 -39.48
N GLU A 575 -4.58 21.12 -39.05
CA GLU A 575 -3.60 21.75 -39.94
C GLU A 575 -2.69 20.70 -40.59
N ARG A 576 -2.14 19.79 -39.77
CA ARG A 576 -1.32 18.67 -40.22
C ARG A 576 -1.31 17.55 -39.18
N ILE A 577 -0.94 16.34 -39.62
CA ILE A 577 -0.63 15.21 -38.74
C ILE A 577 0.81 14.79 -38.99
N ASP A 578 1.61 14.84 -37.92
CA ASP A 578 2.99 14.36 -37.89
C ASP A 578 2.98 12.88 -37.45
N ILE A 579 3.57 11.99 -38.24
CA ILE A 579 3.67 10.55 -37.96
C ILE A 579 5.13 10.22 -37.63
N TYR A 580 5.34 9.46 -36.56
CA TYR A 580 6.63 9.00 -36.07
C TYR A 580 6.72 7.47 -36.16
N ALA A 581 7.93 6.97 -36.41
CA ALA A 581 8.16 5.54 -36.54
C ALA A 581 7.98 4.81 -35.19
N PRO A 582 7.63 3.51 -35.21
CA PRO A 582 7.61 2.68 -34.00
C PRO A 582 8.97 2.65 -33.29
N ARG A 583 8.96 2.41 -31.96
CA ARG A 583 10.18 2.49 -31.15
C ARG A 583 11.15 1.35 -31.45
N SER A 584 12.45 1.65 -31.34
CA SER A 584 13.48 0.62 -31.17
C SER A 584 13.70 0.34 -29.67
N GLU A 585 14.19 -0.85 -29.31
CA GLU A 585 14.44 -1.21 -27.89
C GLU A 585 15.41 -0.25 -27.17
N ASP A 586 16.29 0.45 -27.92
CA ASP A 586 17.32 1.38 -27.44
C ASP A 586 16.75 2.75 -27.04
N ASP A 587 15.55 3.12 -27.54
CA ASP A 587 14.90 4.42 -27.31
C ASP A 587 14.02 4.45 -26.03
N ARG A 588 14.03 3.37 -25.23
CA ARG A 588 13.20 3.25 -24.02
C ARG A 588 13.67 4.14 -22.86
N TYR A 589 14.95 4.52 -22.87
CA TYR A 589 15.57 5.47 -21.94
C TYR A 589 16.43 6.47 -22.72
N PRO A 590 15.85 7.52 -23.32
CA PRO A 590 16.67 8.51 -23.97
C PRO A 590 17.59 9.15 -22.91
N GLU A 591 18.91 9.04 -23.10
CA GLU A 591 19.83 9.98 -22.46
C GLU A 591 19.30 11.39 -22.77
N SER A 592 19.05 12.19 -21.73
CA SER A 592 18.49 13.53 -21.89
C SER A 592 19.51 14.47 -22.53
N VAL A 593 19.70 14.33 -23.84
CA VAL A 593 20.43 15.30 -24.64
C VAL A 593 19.49 16.48 -24.85
N ALA A 594 19.78 17.60 -24.21
CA ALA A 594 19.06 18.85 -24.40
C ALA A 594 19.30 19.38 -25.82
N VAL A 595 18.52 18.90 -26.79
CA VAL A 595 18.43 19.49 -28.12
C VAL A 595 17.57 20.75 -28.02
N GLN A 596 18.07 21.88 -28.52
CA GLN A 596 17.25 23.10 -28.65
C GLN A 596 16.04 22.80 -29.56
N GLY A 597 14.84 22.81 -28.98
CA GLY A 597 13.59 22.48 -29.66
C GLY A 597 13.32 23.33 -30.90
N THR A 598 13.22 22.71 -32.08
CA THR A 598 12.55 23.26 -33.26
C THR A 598 11.08 22.85 -33.23
N LYS A 599 10.18 23.64 -33.81
CA LYS A 599 8.72 23.40 -33.81
C LYS A 599 8.31 22.01 -34.35
N ASP A 600 9.16 21.40 -35.17
CA ASP A 600 8.87 20.14 -35.86
C ASP A 600 9.43 18.89 -35.16
N MET A 601 10.00 19.04 -33.95
CA MET A 601 10.43 17.90 -33.15
C MET A 601 9.33 17.44 -32.18
N ASP A 602 9.23 16.13 -31.96
CA ASP A 602 8.44 15.59 -30.84
C ASP A 602 9.03 16.07 -29.49
N TYR A 603 8.36 15.73 -28.38
CA TYR A 603 8.83 16.08 -27.03
C TYR A 603 10.15 15.39 -26.62
N ARG A 604 10.74 14.57 -27.50
CA ARG A 604 11.96 13.79 -27.32
C ARG A 604 13.07 14.16 -28.31
N GLY A 605 12.83 15.08 -29.25
CA GLY A 605 13.81 15.54 -30.23
C GLY A 605 13.80 14.78 -31.58
N SER A 606 12.80 13.95 -31.86
CA SER A 606 12.69 13.18 -33.11
C SER A 606 11.94 13.95 -34.20
N LEU A 607 12.38 13.81 -35.46
CA LEU A 607 11.68 14.33 -36.64
C LEU A 607 10.58 13.35 -37.10
N PRO A 608 9.45 13.87 -37.62
CA PRO A 608 8.41 13.00 -38.17
C PRO A 608 8.92 12.26 -39.41
N MET A 609 8.57 10.97 -39.51
CA MET A 609 8.86 10.17 -40.71
C MET A 609 7.96 10.56 -41.88
N MET A 610 6.78 11.11 -41.60
CA MET A 610 5.79 11.51 -42.58
C MET A 610 4.92 12.63 -42.02
N GLN A 611 4.60 13.61 -42.86
CA GLN A 611 3.64 14.67 -42.54
C GLN A 611 2.45 14.58 -43.49
N ILE A 612 1.23 14.64 -42.95
CA ILE A 612 -0.01 14.55 -43.71
C ILE A 612 -0.79 15.86 -43.59
N GLU A 613 -0.98 16.53 -44.72
CA GLU A 613 -1.84 17.72 -44.86
C GLU A 613 -3.09 17.44 -45.72
N ASP A 614 -3.13 16.28 -46.40
CA ASP A 614 -4.25 15.87 -47.24
C ASP A 614 -5.48 15.58 -46.37
N LYS A 615 -6.57 16.33 -46.60
CA LYS A 615 -7.80 16.26 -45.80
C LYS A 615 -8.48 14.90 -45.84
N VAL A 616 -8.40 14.16 -46.95
CA VAL A 616 -8.98 12.81 -47.05
C VAL A 616 -8.17 11.83 -46.19
N LYS A 617 -6.84 11.95 -46.21
CA LYS A 617 -5.96 11.13 -45.35
C LYS A 617 -6.09 11.50 -43.87
N ILE A 618 -6.22 12.79 -43.55
CA ILE A 618 -6.49 13.27 -42.19
C ILE A 618 -7.79 12.65 -41.67
N GLU A 619 -8.88 12.71 -42.45
CA GLU A 619 -10.17 12.13 -42.06
C GLU A 619 -10.05 10.62 -41.80
N LYS A 620 -9.36 9.88 -42.67
CA LYS A 620 -9.04 8.46 -42.43
C LYS A 620 -8.29 8.25 -41.10
N ILE A 621 -7.31 9.10 -40.77
CA ILE A 621 -6.56 9.00 -39.51
C ILE A 621 -7.46 9.30 -38.31
N LEU A 622 -8.26 10.36 -38.35
CA LEU A 622 -9.20 10.72 -37.28
C LEU A 622 -10.20 9.58 -37.00
N GLN A 623 -10.60 8.85 -38.04
CA GLN A 623 -11.49 7.69 -37.93
C GLN A 623 -10.83 6.41 -37.36
N ASN A 624 -9.50 6.36 -37.26
CA ASN A 624 -8.79 5.14 -36.90
C ASN A 624 -7.77 5.26 -35.74
N TYR A 625 -7.31 6.47 -35.40
CA TYR A 625 -6.31 6.63 -34.35
C TYR A 625 -6.84 6.21 -32.97
N GLN A 626 -5.90 5.81 -32.12
CA GLN A 626 -6.14 5.35 -30.76
C GLN A 626 -5.31 6.17 -29.77
N THR A 627 -5.74 6.23 -28.52
CA THR A 627 -5.10 7.02 -27.45
C THR A 627 -3.88 6.33 -26.85
N SER A 628 -3.75 5.01 -27.04
CA SER A 628 -2.66 4.20 -26.49
C SER A 628 -2.05 3.27 -27.56
N SER A 629 -0.74 3.03 -27.45
CA SER A 629 -0.02 2.03 -28.23
C SER A 629 -0.34 0.64 -27.69
N ILE A 630 -0.66 -0.34 -28.55
CA ILE A 630 -0.87 -1.74 -28.15
C ILE A 630 0.46 -2.52 -28.15
N ASP A 631 1.31 -2.27 -29.14
CA ASP A 631 2.63 -2.89 -29.31
C ASP A 631 3.65 -1.81 -29.64
N TYR A 632 4.51 -1.48 -28.67
CA TYR A 632 5.43 -0.36 -28.78
C TYR A 632 6.44 -0.49 -29.94
N ASN A 633 6.68 -1.72 -30.44
CA ASN A 633 7.59 -1.97 -31.56
C ASN A 633 6.91 -1.81 -32.92
N ASN A 634 5.58 -1.78 -32.98
CA ASN A 634 4.81 -1.79 -34.23
C ASN A 634 3.88 -0.58 -34.38
N SER A 635 3.55 0.11 -33.29
CA SER A 635 2.64 1.24 -33.28
C SER A 635 3.33 2.54 -33.72
N TYR A 636 2.74 3.21 -34.72
CA TYR A 636 3.19 4.53 -35.14
C TYR A 636 2.61 5.59 -34.21
N GLU A 637 3.45 6.46 -33.65
CA GLU A 637 2.99 7.61 -32.86
C GLU A 637 2.56 8.74 -33.80
N ILE A 638 1.48 9.42 -33.45
CA ILE A 638 0.97 10.57 -34.21
C ILE A 638 0.81 11.80 -33.32
N ARG A 639 1.05 12.96 -33.92
CA ARG A 639 0.77 14.27 -33.35
C ARG A 639 -0.12 15.04 -34.31
N ILE A 640 -1.33 15.36 -33.86
CA ILE A 640 -2.36 16.05 -34.63
C ILE A 640 -2.31 17.53 -34.25
N GLN A 641 -1.87 18.38 -35.16
CA GLN A 641 -1.91 19.83 -34.98
C GLN A 641 -3.28 20.35 -35.43
N TYR A 642 -4.00 21.04 -34.54
CA TYR A 642 -5.35 21.50 -34.83
C TYR A 642 -5.60 22.94 -34.36
N LYS A 643 -6.66 23.56 -34.90
CA LYS A 643 -7.16 24.85 -34.44
C LYS A 643 -8.29 24.62 -33.43
N PRO A 644 -8.18 25.11 -32.19
CA PRO A 644 -9.20 24.90 -31.18
C PRO A 644 -10.46 25.70 -31.48
N ILE A 645 -11.57 25.24 -30.91
CA ILE A 645 -12.83 25.99 -30.89
C ILE A 645 -12.64 27.13 -29.86
N MET A 646 -12.56 28.38 -30.31
CA MET A 646 -12.42 29.56 -29.45
C MET A 646 -13.79 30.19 -29.13
N ASP A 647 -13.95 30.69 -27.90
CA ASP A 647 -15.18 31.38 -27.48
C ASP A 647 -15.26 32.85 -27.99
N SER A 648 -16.50 33.29 -28.16
CA SER A 648 -17.01 34.63 -28.43
C SER A 648 -16.73 35.70 -27.34
N SER A 649 -16.21 35.34 -26.17
CA SER A 649 -16.02 36.27 -25.04
C SER A 649 -14.75 37.13 -25.08
N GLY A 650 -13.90 37.03 -26.11
CA GLY A 650 -12.90 38.05 -26.44
C GLY A 650 -11.95 38.48 -25.30
N ALA A 651 -11.70 37.64 -24.30
CA ALA A 651 -10.87 37.96 -23.14
C ALA A 651 -9.47 37.33 -23.23
N THR A 652 -8.62 38.03 -23.99
CA THR A 652 -7.20 38.38 -23.77
C THR A 652 -6.16 37.37 -23.23
N GLU A 653 -5.07 37.32 -24.00
CA GLU A 653 -3.67 37.34 -23.54
C GLU A 653 -3.13 36.12 -22.78
N TYR A 654 -3.22 34.93 -23.37
CA TYR A 654 -2.10 33.98 -23.29
C TYR A 654 -1.86 33.34 -24.66
N ASP A 655 -0.72 33.75 -25.22
CA ASP A 655 0.03 33.16 -26.34
C ASP A 655 -0.70 32.92 -27.68
N THR A 656 -0.61 33.90 -28.59
CA THR A 656 -0.89 33.74 -30.02
C THR A 656 0.14 32.87 -30.77
N ARG A 657 0.96 32.07 -30.06
CA ARG A 657 2.00 31.20 -30.63
C ARG A 657 2.00 29.74 -30.13
N SER A 658 1.07 29.32 -29.28
CA SER A 658 0.97 27.92 -28.87
C SER A 658 0.21 27.10 -29.93
N ASP A 659 0.94 26.29 -30.69
CA ASP A 659 0.36 25.26 -31.56
C ASP A 659 -0.35 24.22 -30.67
N TYR A 660 -1.62 23.87 -30.96
CA TYR A 660 -2.39 22.88 -30.19
C TYR A 660 -2.20 21.49 -30.77
N TYR A 661 -1.89 20.52 -29.90
CA TYR A 661 -1.55 19.17 -30.30
C TYR A 661 -2.39 18.13 -29.57
N ILE A 662 -2.91 17.15 -30.31
CA ILE A 662 -3.44 15.90 -29.78
C ILE A 662 -2.42 14.79 -30.08
N HIS A 663 -2.21 13.90 -29.12
CA HIS A 663 -1.32 12.75 -29.26
C HIS A 663 -2.13 11.47 -29.45
N GLY A 664 -1.63 10.55 -30.26
CA GLY A 664 -2.26 9.27 -30.48
C GLY A 664 -1.35 8.25 -31.15
N TYR A 665 -1.94 7.12 -31.52
CA TYR A 665 -1.22 5.99 -32.11
C TYR A 665 -2.02 5.37 -33.27
N LEU A 666 -1.30 4.87 -34.26
CA LEU A 666 -1.83 4.02 -35.33
C LEU A 666 -1.31 2.60 -35.11
N ASN A 667 -2.10 1.78 -34.43
CA ASN A 667 -1.76 0.40 -34.08
C ASN A 667 -1.91 -0.60 -35.25
N GLN A 668 -2.59 -0.22 -36.33
CA GLN A 668 -2.90 -1.06 -37.49
C GLN A 668 -1.95 -0.88 -38.70
N GLY A 669 -0.84 -0.16 -38.51
CA GLY A 669 0.08 0.23 -39.59
C GLY A 669 -0.46 1.38 -40.46
N LEU A 670 0.21 1.64 -41.59
CA LEU A 670 -0.10 2.78 -42.50
C LEU A 670 -0.82 2.38 -43.79
N ASP A 671 -1.10 1.09 -44.01
CA ASP A 671 -1.64 0.58 -45.28
C ASP A 671 -3.01 1.19 -45.65
N PHE A 672 -3.81 1.57 -44.66
CA PHE A 672 -5.13 2.18 -44.84
C PHE A 672 -5.06 3.61 -45.44
N LEU A 673 -3.88 4.23 -45.46
CA LEU A 673 -3.66 5.57 -46.02
C LEU A 673 -3.53 5.58 -47.55
N ASN A 674 -3.32 4.42 -48.16
CA ASN A 674 -3.20 4.27 -49.61
C ASN A 674 -4.54 4.38 -50.34
#